data_AF-A0AAU6CIM7-F1
#
_entry.id   AF-A0AAU6CIM7-F1
#
_cell.length_a   1.000
_cell.length_b   1.000
_cell.length_c   1.000
_cell.angle_alpha   90.00
_cell.angle_beta   90.00
_cell.angle_gamma   90.00
#
_symmetry.space_group_name_H-M   'P 1'
#
loop_
_entity.id
_entity.type
_entity.pdbx_description
1 polymer ?
#
loop_
_entity_poly.entity_id
_entity_poly.type
_entity_poly.pdbx_seq_one_letter_code
_entity_poly.pdbx_strand_id
1 'polypeptide(L)'
;MYRHREKHHDTTSRRRTFGRPAVVAAALAAVSVLAVPSALAAGPAGAAGRGGTALVADPTSYVNTMIGTQKGVDWENTFPGVTAPFGMMQFSPDTGSGPTGYAYTDTTIKGFSLDHFSGGCSSFGDIPILPVTGEVGADPAARTEHFSHDEEHAAPGSYGVRLRDSDVQVDIGATARTGLASFGYPAGSQAQLLVKSGTSLGGDLAAEVHVVGDREISGTTTPHGLCNNSKYTMYFDITFDRPFTAHGTWQPGSAGSGGGTAVTPGSSSATGAGSGAYLTFDTSADRSVTAKIGMSYVSTSGAAANAKAEIPGWSVGHVQAQTRTAWRDALRKVSVGGASDDELTTFYTSLYRSLQSPGVFNDVDGRYIGFDDVIHQVPRGHTQYATFSDWDIYRSLAPLQTMLYPDKAGDMANSLLRDAQQQGGWWPKWPSQNMTGNVMNGDNGVPLFAQYVAFGATGVNIADALPIMKKGATRSQKVGWGWVERPGVEDYVRLGYAPNNSTSQGDHGLQGASETLEWSTDDFAISQLAARIGDRRTAAEYAVRGNNWQNIFDPATGYLRPRDDSGAFPAGPGFQTPPAGAFGQDGYDEGNAAQYNWSVQQDIAGLVAAMGGSGKVIPRLDAFFSQLNAGGNAPYDWAGNEIDTTAPWMYDYVGQPWKTQEVARRFETELFTTAPDGLPGNDDNGALSSEYVWAALGMMPATPGTPALALNSPLVKRAVISLGNGHRITIDAPKAADNAPYVTGMRLDGRHFESTALPASFATRGGDLDVDLSTRADTHWATGATAAPPSYRTGEVPAVGYLTPTGTQVTPGGTSLPATVGVSELAGHAGTVRWSAASDVPGVTVTPSSGTLDLRRAARATVPVTISVAADTPSGYHPVTVDFRTAGGTALPGGAVVVTVPAADGAATACDTLGATDTECGLRFRDNGDGHTDPVTVGGRSGRSTTDGSPFEYFDVDNTIVPGGAYHATVTIDYYDHGTGSWSLQYDSTAGAYKQSPPVAKTGTDTWKTATFTLDDAAFHNGENAGSDFRVANSGDTGTLGRVHVSVTGDNVLALHLCPDDAG
;
A
#
# COMPACT_ATOMS: atom_id res chain seq x y z
N MET A 1 59.05 11.29 33.07
CA MET A 1 59.45 12.23 34.14
C MET A 1 58.19 12.86 34.70
N TYR A 2 57.96 12.69 36.01
CA TYR A 2 57.11 13.47 36.96
C TYR A 2 55.68 13.91 36.56
N ARG A 3 54.64 13.87 37.39
CA ARG A 3 54.24 13.21 38.66
C ARG A 3 52.90 13.88 39.01
N HIS A 4 51.97 13.11 39.56
CA HIS A 4 50.79 13.56 40.32
C HIS A 4 50.99 14.79 41.22
N ARG A 5 49.91 15.57 41.44
CA ARG A 5 49.45 15.90 42.80
C ARG A 5 48.00 16.40 42.87
N GLU A 6 47.22 15.70 43.71
CA GLU A 6 45.97 16.11 44.35
C GLU A 6 46.21 17.05 45.56
N LYS A 7 45.09 17.58 46.11
CA LYS A 7 44.71 17.85 47.53
C LYS A 7 44.21 19.29 47.74
N HIS A 8 43.22 19.63 48.59
CA HIS A 8 42.24 18.96 49.47
C HIS A 8 41.33 20.05 50.05
N HIS A 9 40.07 19.72 50.39
CA HIS A 9 39.36 19.98 51.67
C HIS A 9 37.88 19.60 51.51
N ASP A 10 37.11 19.09 52.47
CA ASP A 10 37.35 18.33 53.70
C ASP A 10 35.98 17.80 54.20
N THR A 11 35.97 16.62 54.85
CA THR A 11 34.99 16.07 55.87
C THR A 11 33.45 16.12 55.64
N THR A 12 32.60 15.09 55.88
CA THR A 12 32.67 13.88 56.74
C THR A 12 31.47 12.90 56.49
N SER A 13 31.78 11.60 56.36
CA SER A 13 31.18 10.38 56.99
C SER A 13 29.64 10.19 57.13
N ARG A 14 28.98 9.27 56.40
CA ARG A 14 28.75 7.81 56.62
C ARG A 14 27.96 7.39 57.89
N ARG A 15 26.76 6.80 57.76
CA ARG A 15 26.41 5.34 57.79
C ARG A 15 24.91 5.06 58.05
N ARG A 16 24.45 3.94 57.45
CA ARG A 16 23.12 3.28 57.49
C ARG A 16 22.85 2.60 58.83
N THR A 17 21.57 2.39 59.21
CA THR A 17 20.94 1.07 59.50
C THR A 17 19.46 1.16 59.95
N PHE A 18 18.74 0.05 59.73
CA PHE A 18 17.32 -0.29 59.92
C PHE A 18 16.78 -0.30 61.37
N GLY A 19 15.44 -0.20 61.52
CA GLY A 19 14.69 -0.73 62.67
C GLY A 19 13.20 -0.28 62.77
N ARG A 20 12.25 -1.21 62.62
CA ARG A 20 10.87 -1.21 63.22
C ARG A 20 10.98 -1.56 64.73
N PRO A 21 9.95 -1.52 65.65
CA PRO A 21 8.48 -1.72 65.45
C PRO A 21 7.48 -1.01 66.44
N ALA A 22 6.17 -1.36 66.30
CA ALA A 22 5.04 -1.48 67.28
C ALA A 22 4.48 -0.22 68.01
N VAL A 23 3.17 0.13 68.13
CA VAL A 23 1.82 -0.46 68.46
C VAL A 23 1.28 0.15 69.79
N VAL A 24 -0.07 0.25 69.91
CA VAL A 24 -0.96 0.58 71.08
C VAL A 24 -1.32 2.08 71.23
N ALA A 25 -2.52 2.59 70.94
CA ALA A 25 -3.92 2.34 71.36
C ALA A 25 -4.34 3.02 72.68
N ALA A 26 -5.46 3.76 72.67
CA ALA A 26 -6.56 3.69 73.65
C ALA A 26 -7.62 4.77 73.43
N ALA A 27 -8.87 4.35 73.57
CA ALA A 27 -10.14 5.09 73.46
C ALA A 27 -10.57 5.73 74.79
N LEU A 28 -11.57 6.64 74.77
CA LEU A 28 -12.89 6.46 75.42
C LEU A 28 -13.68 7.78 75.59
N ALA A 29 -15.00 7.58 75.58
CA ALA A 29 -16.06 8.29 76.32
C ALA A 29 -17.05 9.13 75.49
N ALA A 30 -18.31 8.91 75.87
CA ALA A 30 -19.55 9.14 75.15
C ALA A 30 -20.36 10.30 75.78
N VAL A 31 -21.60 10.39 75.30
CA VAL A 31 -22.77 11.14 75.81
C VAL A 31 -22.91 12.55 75.21
N SER A 32 -24.04 13.09 74.75
CA SER A 32 -25.39 12.68 74.29
C SER A 32 -26.19 13.99 74.17
N VAL A 33 -27.30 14.02 73.40
CA VAL A 33 -28.60 14.68 73.71
C VAL A 33 -29.12 15.75 72.71
N LEU A 34 -30.11 15.30 71.90
CA LEU A 34 -31.41 15.90 71.45
C LEU A 34 -31.44 17.10 70.47
N ALA A 35 -32.36 17.25 69.50
CA ALA A 35 -33.44 16.44 68.87
C ALA A 35 -34.03 17.25 67.66
N VAL A 36 -34.17 16.69 66.42
CA VAL A 36 -35.42 16.23 65.69
C VAL A 36 -36.26 17.36 65.01
N PRO A 37 -37.03 17.21 63.88
CA PRO A 37 -37.25 16.09 62.90
C PRO A 37 -36.96 16.43 61.40
N SER A 38 -36.51 15.52 60.53
CA SER A 38 -37.21 14.47 59.74
C SER A 38 -38.06 14.94 58.53
N ALA A 39 -37.45 14.91 57.34
CA ALA A 39 -38.12 14.64 56.05
C ALA A 39 -37.19 13.72 55.22
N LEU A 40 -37.77 12.67 54.61
CA LEU A 40 -37.06 11.53 54.03
C LEU A 40 -36.10 11.92 52.89
N ALA A 41 -34.81 11.65 53.08
CA ALA A 41 -33.86 11.50 51.99
C ALA A 41 -33.76 10.00 51.64
N ALA A 42 -34.11 9.65 50.41
CA ALA A 42 -33.68 8.39 49.83
C ALA A 42 -32.14 8.36 49.86
N GLY A 43 -31.57 7.36 50.54
CA GLY A 43 -30.13 7.19 50.61
C GLY A 43 -29.52 7.04 49.21
N PRO A 44 -28.22 7.39 49.03
CA PRO A 44 -27.55 7.15 47.78
C PRO A 44 -27.58 5.64 47.52
N ALA A 45 -28.29 5.24 46.45
CA ALA A 45 -28.20 3.89 45.93
C ALA A 45 -26.72 3.62 45.65
N GLY A 46 -26.18 2.62 46.33
CA GLY A 46 -24.78 2.24 46.24
C GLY A 46 -24.39 1.96 44.79
N ALA A 47 -23.16 2.33 44.46
CA ALA A 47 -22.45 1.84 43.29
C ALA A 47 -22.41 0.31 43.33
N ALA A 48 -23.40 -0.31 42.70
CA ALA A 48 -23.45 -1.74 42.46
C ALA A 48 -22.97 -1.99 41.01
N GLY A 49 -21.80 -2.63 40.87
CA GLY A 49 -21.45 -3.42 39.68
C GLY A 49 -20.51 -2.82 38.63
N ARG A 50 -19.36 -2.23 38.99
CA ARG A 50 -18.27 -1.90 38.03
C ARG A 50 -17.31 -3.08 37.73
N GLY A 51 -17.83 -4.31 37.61
CA GLY A 51 -16.97 -5.50 37.42
C GLY A 51 -17.69 -6.77 36.97
N GLY A 52 -18.50 -6.71 35.90
CA GLY A 52 -19.38 -7.82 35.48
C GLY A 52 -18.89 -8.70 34.32
N THR A 53 -18.06 -8.19 33.41
CA THR A 53 -17.65 -8.93 32.20
C THR A 53 -16.25 -9.52 32.38
N ALA A 54 -16.14 -10.85 32.31
CA ALA A 54 -14.85 -11.53 32.33
C ALA A 54 -14.11 -11.29 31.01
N LEU A 55 -12.82 -10.98 31.10
CA LEU A 55 -11.92 -10.88 29.94
C LEU A 55 -11.44 -12.28 29.55
N VAL A 56 -11.16 -12.47 28.25
CA VAL A 56 -10.58 -13.73 27.73
C VAL A 56 -9.25 -14.03 28.42
N ALA A 57 -9.16 -15.21 29.04
CA ALA A 57 -7.99 -15.60 29.82
C ALA A 57 -6.80 -15.96 28.91
N ASP A 58 -7.03 -16.78 27.87
CA ASP A 58 -6.02 -17.14 26.88
C ASP A 58 -6.52 -16.75 25.47
N PRO A 59 -6.09 -15.61 24.91
CA PRO A 59 -6.52 -15.18 23.58
C PRO A 59 -6.00 -16.08 22.45
N THR A 60 -4.98 -16.91 22.69
CA THR A 60 -4.44 -17.79 21.63
C THR A 60 -5.39 -18.89 21.20
N SER A 61 -6.42 -19.20 22.00
CA SER A 61 -7.47 -20.16 21.59
C SER A 61 -8.45 -19.61 20.56
N TYR A 62 -8.43 -18.29 20.33
CA TYR A 62 -9.31 -17.60 19.39
C TYR A 62 -8.56 -17.12 18.13
N VAL A 63 -7.31 -17.53 17.92
CA VAL A 63 -6.62 -17.21 16.67
C VAL A 63 -6.79 -18.38 15.70
N ASN A 64 -7.33 -18.08 14.51
CA ASN A 64 -7.40 -19.00 13.40
C ASN A 64 -6.50 -18.49 12.26
N THR A 65 -5.34 -19.12 12.06
CA THR A 65 -4.37 -18.70 11.05
C THR A 65 -4.77 -19.08 9.61
N MET A 66 -5.90 -19.80 9.42
CA MET A 66 -6.46 -20.10 8.10
C MET A 66 -7.36 -19.00 7.55
N ILE A 67 -7.81 -18.05 8.37
CA ILE A 67 -8.60 -16.91 7.87
C ILE A 67 -7.71 -16.04 6.98
N GLY A 68 -8.18 -15.77 5.76
CA GLY A 68 -7.47 -15.04 4.71
C GLY A 68 -6.59 -15.91 3.81
N THR A 69 -6.69 -17.25 3.88
CA THR A 69 -5.90 -18.17 3.05
C THR A 69 -6.66 -18.68 1.82
N GLN A 70 -7.93 -18.33 1.66
CA GLN A 70 -8.75 -18.62 0.49
C GLN A 70 -9.19 -17.32 -0.19
N LYS A 71 -9.33 -17.36 -1.52
CA LYS A 71 -9.68 -16.19 -2.33
C LYS A 71 -11.08 -15.73 -1.98
N GLY A 72 -11.17 -14.49 -1.51
CA GLY A 72 -12.43 -13.76 -1.32
C GLY A 72 -12.80 -12.98 -2.58
N VAL A 73 -13.08 -11.68 -2.42
CA VAL A 73 -13.43 -10.76 -3.52
C VAL A 73 -12.23 -10.49 -4.45
N ASP A 74 -11.05 -10.24 -3.86
CA ASP A 74 -9.82 -9.95 -4.60
C ASP A 74 -8.87 -11.15 -4.64
N TRP A 75 -7.93 -11.28 -3.69
CA TRP A 75 -6.87 -12.31 -3.72
C TRP A 75 -6.73 -13.07 -2.39
N GLU A 76 -6.04 -14.22 -2.46
CA GLU A 76 -5.50 -14.95 -1.30
C GLU A 76 -4.21 -14.27 -0.89
N ASN A 77 -4.12 -13.75 0.33
CA ASN A 77 -2.96 -12.95 0.68
C ASN A 77 -2.45 -13.12 2.11
N THR A 78 -2.80 -14.22 2.79
CA THR A 78 -2.17 -14.59 4.07
C THR A 78 -1.56 -15.98 4.00
N PHE A 79 -0.92 -16.42 5.08
CA PHE A 79 -0.31 -17.73 5.21
C PHE A 79 -0.56 -18.32 6.62
N PRO A 80 -0.68 -19.66 6.76
CA PRO A 80 -1.01 -20.31 8.02
C PRO A 80 0.19 -20.69 8.89
N GLY A 81 1.41 -20.55 8.35
CA GLY A 81 2.66 -20.97 8.98
C GLY A 81 3.03 -20.28 10.30
N VAL A 82 4.14 -20.75 10.87
CA VAL A 82 4.59 -20.32 12.19
C VAL A 82 5.47 -19.07 12.09
N THR A 83 5.04 -18.02 12.77
CA THR A 83 5.87 -16.84 13.05
C THR A 83 5.77 -16.45 14.52
N ALA A 84 6.79 -15.79 15.05
CA ALA A 84 6.73 -15.11 16.34
C ALA A 84 6.15 -13.69 16.15
N PRO A 85 5.65 -12.99 17.20
CA PRO A 85 5.27 -11.59 17.06
C PRO A 85 6.45 -10.77 16.50
N PHE A 86 6.24 -10.11 15.36
CA PHE A 86 7.25 -9.37 14.59
C PHE A 86 8.47 -10.20 14.12
N GLY A 87 8.30 -11.51 13.93
CA GLY A 87 9.38 -12.42 13.56
C GLY A 87 9.94 -12.17 12.16
N MET A 88 11.26 -12.34 12.00
CA MET A 88 11.93 -12.40 10.69
C MET A 88 11.56 -13.70 9.96
N MET A 89 11.42 -14.80 10.70
CA MET A 89 11.03 -16.09 10.15
C MET A 89 9.51 -16.22 10.10
N GLN A 90 9.01 -16.65 8.94
CA GLN A 90 7.62 -17.06 8.73
C GLN A 90 7.64 -18.47 8.11
N PHE A 91 7.83 -19.49 8.93
CA PHE A 91 8.02 -20.87 8.46
C PHE A 91 6.65 -21.50 8.11
N SER A 92 6.31 -21.53 6.82
CA SER A 92 4.97 -21.87 6.32
C SER A 92 5.01 -22.92 5.21
N PRO A 93 3.93 -23.71 5.01
CA PRO A 93 3.75 -24.49 3.79
C PRO A 93 3.62 -23.63 2.54
N ASP A 94 4.18 -24.12 1.43
CA ASP A 94 3.95 -23.62 0.07
C ASP A 94 3.06 -24.59 -0.72
N THR A 95 1.98 -24.12 -1.34
CA THR A 95 1.08 -24.88 -2.22
C THR A 95 1.26 -24.49 -3.70
N GLY A 96 0.31 -24.91 -4.55
CA GLY A 96 0.33 -24.73 -6.00
C GLY A 96 0.17 -23.27 -6.45
N SER A 97 -0.65 -22.52 -5.73
CA SER A 97 -1.27 -21.26 -6.15
C SER A 97 -1.08 -20.15 -5.08
N GLY A 98 -1.31 -18.89 -5.48
CA GLY A 98 -1.35 -17.74 -4.58
C GLY A 98 -0.02 -16.98 -4.44
N PRO A 99 -0.06 -15.63 -4.33
CA PRO A 99 1.14 -14.80 -4.23
C PRO A 99 1.92 -14.99 -2.92
N THR A 100 1.23 -15.41 -1.86
CA THR A 100 1.80 -15.57 -0.50
C THR A 100 2.22 -17.01 -0.18
N GLY A 101 2.28 -17.87 -1.18
CA GLY A 101 2.77 -19.24 -1.06
C GLY A 101 1.72 -20.27 -0.70
N TYR A 102 0.59 -19.90 -0.08
CA TYR A 102 -0.43 -20.86 0.35
C TYR A 102 -1.84 -20.46 -0.09
N ALA A 103 -2.54 -21.40 -0.70
CA ALA A 103 -3.95 -21.31 -1.05
C ALA A 103 -4.73 -22.47 -0.42
N TYR A 104 -5.75 -22.16 0.38
CA TYR A 104 -6.57 -23.15 1.10
C TYR A 104 -7.27 -24.15 0.15
N THR A 105 -7.50 -23.79 -1.10
CA THR A 105 -8.17 -24.69 -2.06
C THR A 105 -7.22 -25.71 -2.71
N ASP A 106 -5.91 -25.53 -2.54
CA ASP A 106 -4.91 -26.47 -3.05
C ASP A 106 -4.85 -27.74 -2.22
N THR A 107 -4.48 -28.85 -2.85
CA THR A 107 -4.39 -30.18 -2.20
C THR A 107 -2.98 -30.77 -2.22
N THR A 108 -2.00 -29.99 -2.65
CA THR A 108 -0.59 -30.38 -2.75
C THR A 108 0.33 -29.32 -2.17
N ILE A 109 1.34 -29.77 -1.43
CA ILE A 109 2.41 -28.94 -0.87
C ILE A 109 3.70 -29.14 -1.69
N LYS A 110 4.35 -28.03 -2.05
CA LYS A 110 5.66 -27.99 -2.71
C LYS A 110 6.83 -28.06 -1.73
N GLY A 111 6.62 -27.62 -0.50
CA GLY A 111 7.60 -27.61 0.57
C GLY A 111 7.15 -26.72 1.73
N PHE A 112 8.04 -26.54 2.69
CA PHE A 112 7.90 -25.57 3.77
C PHE A 112 9.06 -24.58 3.69
N SER A 113 8.78 -23.33 3.36
CA SER A 113 9.78 -22.28 3.17
C SER A 113 9.85 -21.31 4.36
N LEU A 114 10.92 -20.52 4.42
CA LEU A 114 11.37 -19.89 5.66
C LEU A 114 10.84 -18.47 5.90
N ASP A 115 10.40 -17.80 4.84
CA ASP A 115 9.89 -16.43 4.89
C ASP A 115 8.72 -16.23 3.92
N HIS A 116 7.81 -15.34 4.29
CA HIS A 116 6.56 -15.05 3.59
C HIS A 116 6.15 -13.62 3.88
N PHE A 117 5.23 -13.08 3.09
CA PHE A 117 4.57 -11.83 3.44
C PHE A 117 3.08 -11.92 3.14
N SER A 118 2.32 -10.97 3.68
CA SER A 118 0.89 -10.87 3.45
C SER A 118 0.62 -9.69 2.52
N GLY A 119 0.28 -9.95 1.26
CA GLY A 119 0.05 -8.95 0.22
C GLY A 119 -0.08 -9.55 -1.18
N GLY A 120 -0.24 -8.70 -2.20
CA GLY A 120 -0.67 -9.10 -3.55
C GLY A 120 0.40 -9.62 -4.53
N CYS A 121 1.69 -9.55 -4.20
CA CYS A 121 2.78 -9.90 -5.14
C CYS A 121 3.46 -11.24 -4.83
N SER A 122 4.05 -11.91 -5.82
CA SER A 122 4.92 -13.06 -5.56
C SER A 122 6.34 -12.61 -5.21
N SER A 123 6.77 -12.89 -3.98
CA SER A 123 8.16 -12.76 -3.49
C SER A 123 8.30 -13.66 -2.25
N PHE A 124 9.49 -13.79 -1.66
CA PHE A 124 9.74 -14.71 -0.54
C PHE A 124 9.52 -16.18 -0.90
N GLY A 125 9.10 -17.00 0.07
CA GLY A 125 8.97 -18.44 -0.06
C GLY A 125 10.32 -19.12 -0.18
N ASP A 126 11.32 -18.59 0.51
CA ASP A 126 12.70 -18.99 0.29
C ASP A 126 13.06 -20.33 0.95
N ILE A 127 13.83 -21.13 0.22
CA ILE A 127 14.35 -22.44 0.62
C ILE A 127 13.25 -23.43 1.04
N PRO A 128 12.32 -23.84 0.15
CA PRO A 128 11.33 -24.86 0.47
C PRO A 128 12.00 -26.18 0.86
N ILE A 129 11.63 -26.71 2.03
CA ILE A 129 12.07 -28.01 2.54
C ILE A 129 10.93 -29.02 2.39
N LEU A 130 11.18 -30.18 1.79
CA LEU A 130 10.15 -31.22 1.60
C LEU A 130 10.66 -32.59 2.07
N PRO A 131 10.13 -33.14 3.19
CA PRO A 131 10.44 -34.51 3.60
C PRO A 131 9.62 -35.49 2.76
N VAL A 132 10.26 -36.55 2.27
CA VAL A 132 9.64 -37.54 1.37
C VAL A 132 10.16 -38.96 1.65
N THR A 133 9.49 -39.97 1.11
CA THR A 133 9.98 -41.36 1.13
C THR A 133 10.30 -41.88 -0.26
N GLY A 134 11.16 -42.90 -0.30
CA GLY A 134 11.58 -43.56 -1.54
C GLY A 134 12.62 -42.76 -2.32
N GLU A 135 12.83 -43.10 -3.60
CA GLU A 135 13.84 -42.48 -4.46
C GLU A 135 13.57 -40.98 -4.69
N VAL A 136 14.63 -40.19 -4.90
CA VAL A 136 14.56 -38.72 -5.10
C VAL A 136 13.76 -38.35 -6.36
N GLY A 137 13.84 -39.20 -7.39
CA GLY A 137 13.20 -39.00 -8.69
C GLY A 137 14.08 -38.22 -9.67
N ALA A 138 13.57 -38.03 -10.90
CA ALA A 138 14.29 -37.34 -11.98
C ALA A 138 14.19 -35.82 -11.90
N ASP A 139 13.20 -35.28 -11.19
CA ASP A 139 13.00 -33.85 -11.02
C ASP A 139 12.62 -33.49 -9.57
N PRO A 140 13.61 -33.39 -8.66
CA PRO A 140 13.36 -33.16 -7.24
C PRO A 140 12.80 -31.76 -6.95
N ALA A 141 13.10 -30.77 -7.79
CA ALA A 141 12.62 -29.40 -7.65
C ALA A 141 11.09 -29.33 -7.77
N ALA A 142 10.52 -30.02 -8.76
CA ALA A 142 9.08 -30.06 -9.02
C ALA A 142 8.28 -31.02 -8.12
N ARG A 143 8.95 -31.79 -7.25
CA ARG A 143 8.26 -32.79 -6.40
C ARG A 143 7.30 -32.12 -5.42
N THR A 144 6.09 -32.64 -5.33
CA THR A 144 5.05 -32.22 -4.38
C THR A 144 4.55 -33.40 -3.57
N GLU A 145 3.80 -33.13 -2.51
CA GLU A 145 3.13 -34.14 -1.68
C GLU A 145 1.66 -33.74 -1.46
N HIS A 146 0.74 -34.70 -1.57
CA HIS A 146 -0.66 -34.45 -1.24
C HIS A 146 -0.88 -34.28 0.26
N PHE A 147 -1.83 -33.44 0.64
CA PHE A 147 -2.27 -33.26 2.03
C PHE A 147 -3.79 -33.10 2.11
N SER A 148 -4.31 -32.84 3.31
CA SER A 148 -5.73 -32.59 3.58
C SER A 148 -5.88 -31.78 4.85
N HIS A 149 -6.80 -30.83 4.87
CA HIS A 149 -7.04 -30.00 6.06
C HIS A 149 -7.50 -30.80 7.28
N ASP A 150 -8.16 -31.96 7.09
CA ASP A 150 -8.50 -32.90 8.18
C ASP A 150 -7.27 -33.43 8.95
N GLU A 151 -6.09 -33.43 8.32
CA GLU A 151 -4.81 -33.88 8.89
C GLU A 151 -3.81 -32.72 9.00
N GLU A 152 -4.31 -31.48 8.93
CA GLU A 152 -3.54 -30.24 9.06
C GLU A 152 -3.94 -29.51 10.34
N HIS A 153 -2.96 -28.94 11.01
CA HIS A 153 -3.16 -28.12 12.19
C HIS A 153 -2.31 -26.86 12.09
N ALA A 154 -2.95 -25.70 12.20
CA ALA A 154 -2.29 -24.41 12.26
C ALA A 154 -2.81 -23.60 13.45
N ALA A 155 -1.91 -23.02 14.22
CA ALA A 155 -2.20 -22.20 15.39
C ALA A 155 -1.01 -21.28 15.73
N PRO A 156 -1.19 -20.24 16.56
CA PRO A 156 -0.08 -19.38 16.98
C PRO A 156 1.07 -20.16 17.60
N GLY A 157 2.21 -20.18 16.91
CA GLY A 157 3.42 -20.88 17.33
C GLY A 157 3.55 -22.32 16.86
N SER A 158 2.56 -22.90 16.17
CA SER A 158 2.62 -24.30 15.71
C SER A 158 1.93 -24.52 14.37
N TYR A 159 2.60 -25.26 13.50
CA TYR A 159 2.00 -25.83 12.29
C TYR A 159 2.35 -27.32 12.24
N GLY A 160 1.44 -28.15 11.77
CA GLY A 160 1.69 -29.57 11.54
C GLY A 160 0.76 -30.16 10.49
N VAL A 161 1.26 -31.10 9.70
CA VAL A 161 0.50 -31.73 8.62
C VAL A 161 1.02 -33.13 8.34
N ARG A 162 0.14 -34.01 7.85
CA ARG A 162 0.55 -35.31 7.31
C ARG A 162 0.62 -35.26 5.78
N LEU A 163 1.81 -35.54 5.25
CA LEU A 163 2.05 -35.70 3.81
C LEU A 163 1.60 -37.10 3.39
N ARG A 164 0.58 -37.19 2.55
CA ARG A 164 -0.15 -38.43 2.29
C ARG A 164 0.58 -39.40 1.37
N ASP A 165 1.35 -38.91 0.41
CA ASP A 165 2.03 -39.78 -0.55
C ASP A 165 3.20 -40.51 0.12
N SER A 166 3.95 -39.79 0.95
CA SER A 166 5.11 -40.30 1.69
C SER A 166 4.79 -40.86 3.07
N ASP A 167 3.59 -40.61 3.59
CA ASP A 167 3.15 -40.92 4.96
C ASP A 167 4.07 -40.30 6.04
N VAL A 168 4.51 -39.07 5.81
CA VAL A 168 5.38 -38.33 6.74
C VAL A 168 4.54 -37.36 7.59
N GLN A 169 4.68 -37.44 8.91
CA GLN A 169 4.17 -36.41 9.82
C GLN A 169 5.17 -35.26 9.91
N VAL A 170 4.71 -34.03 9.72
CA VAL A 170 5.52 -32.82 9.84
C VAL A 170 5.01 -32.00 11.03
N ASP A 171 5.92 -31.54 11.88
CA ASP A 171 5.65 -30.61 12.98
C ASP A 171 6.66 -29.46 12.96
N ILE A 172 6.18 -28.22 12.96
CA ILE A 172 6.97 -27.00 12.81
C ILE A 172 6.76 -26.08 14.02
N GLY A 173 7.86 -25.50 14.49
CA GLY A 173 7.87 -24.33 15.38
C GLY A 173 8.93 -23.33 14.91
N ALA A 174 8.72 -22.04 15.20
CA ALA A 174 9.66 -20.98 14.85
C ALA A 174 9.78 -19.95 15.97
N THR A 175 10.93 -19.28 16.03
CA THR A 175 11.25 -18.14 16.88
C THR A 175 11.46 -16.90 16.00
N ALA A 176 12.14 -15.85 16.46
CA ALA A 176 12.29 -14.64 15.68
C ALA A 176 13.09 -14.86 14.37
N ARG A 177 14.14 -15.69 14.37
CA ARG A 177 15.06 -15.90 13.22
C ARG A 177 15.38 -17.37 12.97
N THR A 178 14.78 -18.27 13.74
CA THR A 178 15.15 -19.69 13.76
C THR A 178 13.92 -20.58 13.79
N GLY A 179 13.95 -21.64 12.99
CA GLY A 179 12.92 -22.67 12.88
C GLY A 179 13.41 -24.00 13.45
N LEU A 180 12.47 -24.83 13.88
CA LEU A 180 12.70 -26.22 14.27
C LEU A 180 11.56 -27.07 13.71
N ALA A 181 11.90 -28.05 12.87
CA ALA A 181 10.95 -28.96 12.27
C ALA A 181 11.29 -30.42 12.61
N SER A 182 10.28 -31.24 12.87
CA SER A 182 10.41 -32.69 13.05
C SER A 182 9.63 -33.41 11.94
N PHE A 183 10.23 -34.45 11.41
CA PHE A 183 9.70 -35.28 10.33
C PHE A 183 9.59 -36.73 10.80
N GLY A 184 8.37 -37.22 11.02
CA GLY A 184 8.09 -38.59 11.44
C GLY A 184 7.87 -39.51 10.24
N TYR A 185 8.85 -40.34 9.92
CA TYR A 185 8.80 -41.23 8.75
C TYR A 185 8.09 -42.58 9.05
N PRO A 186 7.47 -43.23 8.05
CA PRO A 186 6.90 -44.55 8.21
C PRO A 186 7.99 -45.63 8.33
N ALA A 187 7.69 -46.70 9.08
CA ALA A 187 8.66 -47.76 9.35
C ALA A 187 9.11 -48.48 8.07
N GLY A 188 10.42 -48.72 7.95
CA GLY A 188 11.00 -49.44 6.80
C GLY A 188 11.07 -48.64 5.50
N SER A 189 10.72 -47.35 5.52
CA SER A 189 10.88 -46.45 4.39
C SER A 189 12.31 -45.92 4.26
N GLN A 190 12.67 -45.51 3.04
CA GLN A 190 13.87 -44.70 2.81
C GLN A 190 13.52 -43.24 3.15
N ALA A 191 13.92 -42.79 4.33
CA ALA A 191 13.66 -41.43 4.79
C ALA A 191 14.55 -40.42 4.04
N GLN A 192 13.93 -39.52 3.29
CA GLN A 192 14.60 -38.48 2.52
C GLN A 192 14.08 -37.10 2.86
N LEU A 193 14.93 -36.09 2.70
CA LEU A 193 14.56 -34.68 2.81
C LEU A 193 15.17 -33.91 1.65
N LEU A 194 14.34 -33.13 0.96
CA LEU A 194 14.73 -32.26 -0.14
C LEU A 194 14.88 -30.84 0.38
N VAL A 195 16.00 -30.20 0.10
CA VAL A 195 16.25 -28.77 0.33
C VAL A 195 16.31 -28.09 -1.03
N LYS A 196 15.27 -27.35 -1.38
CA LYS A 196 15.10 -26.76 -2.71
C LYS A 196 15.61 -25.32 -2.73
N SER A 197 16.94 -25.16 -2.69
CA SER A 197 17.57 -23.85 -2.50
C SER A 197 17.27 -22.83 -3.60
N GLY A 198 16.94 -23.26 -4.82
CA GLY A 198 16.60 -22.38 -5.94
C GLY A 198 15.17 -22.54 -6.43
N THR A 199 14.18 -22.62 -5.53
CA THR A 199 12.75 -22.65 -5.93
C THR A 199 11.87 -21.70 -5.10
N SER A 200 12.33 -20.48 -4.84
CA SER A 200 11.56 -19.45 -4.15
C SER A 200 10.32 -19.02 -4.95
N LEU A 201 9.29 -18.48 -4.27
CA LEU A 201 8.04 -18.07 -4.90
C LEU A 201 8.23 -16.93 -5.89
N GLY A 202 9.14 -15.99 -5.57
CA GLY A 202 9.52 -14.89 -6.46
C GLY A 202 10.36 -15.30 -7.68
N GLY A 203 10.81 -16.56 -7.73
CA GLY A 203 11.75 -17.04 -8.74
C GLY A 203 13.19 -16.61 -8.47
N ASP A 204 14.13 -17.54 -8.66
CA ASP A 204 15.53 -17.35 -8.26
C ASP A 204 16.42 -16.86 -9.39
N LEU A 205 17.21 -15.82 -9.09
CA LEU A 205 18.31 -15.35 -9.94
C LEU A 205 19.59 -16.17 -9.70
N ALA A 206 19.81 -16.57 -8.45
CA ALA A 206 20.93 -17.41 -8.04
C ALA A 206 20.57 -18.18 -6.78
N ALA A 207 21.15 -19.36 -6.63
CA ALA A 207 21.08 -20.14 -5.40
C ALA A 207 22.35 -20.95 -5.24
N GLU A 208 22.71 -21.27 -4.00
CA GLU A 208 23.82 -22.13 -3.63
C GLU A 208 23.41 -23.05 -2.49
N VAL A 209 23.84 -24.31 -2.55
CA VAL A 209 23.64 -25.28 -1.47
C VAL A 209 24.90 -26.09 -1.26
N HIS A 210 25.25 -26.30 0.01
CA HIS A 210 26.44 -27.02 0.45
C HIS A 210 26.10 -28.01 1.55
N VAL A 211 26.36 -29.29 1.32
CA VAL A 211 26.35 -30.32 2.37
C VAL A 211 27.66 -30.23 3.16
N VAL A 212 27.56 -29.87 4.44
CA VAL A 212 28.69 -29.64 5.34
C VAL A 212 28.82 -30.81 6.32
N GLY A 213 29.84 -31.64 6.12
CA GLY A 213 30.06 -32.81 6.98
C GLY A 213 28.93 -33.84 6.85
N ASP A 214 28.51 -34.40 7.99
CA ASP A 214 27.49 -35.47 8.04
C ASP A 214 26.15 -35.03 8.65
N ARG A 215 25.99 -33.76 9.08
CA ARG A 215 24.82 -33.29 9.85
C ARG A 215 24.35 -31.88 9.50
N GLU A 216 24.98 -31.22 8.55
CA GLU A 216 24.75 -29.80 8.29
C GLU A 216 24.61 -29.56 6.79
N ILE A 217 23.75 -28.61 6.44
CA ILE A 217 23.61 -28.08 5.09
C ILE A 217 23.41 -26.57 5.19
N SER A 218 24.12 -25.81 4.37
CA SER A 218 24.05 -24.35 4.36
C SER A 218 24.08 -23.82 2.93
N GLY A 219 23.73 -22.56 2.75
CA GLY A 219 23.70 -21.98 1.42
C GLY A 219 22.99 -20.64 1.37
N THR A 220 22.59 -20.26 0.16
CA THR A 220 21.94 -19.00 -0.13
C THR A 220 20.86 -19.16 -1.18
N THR A 221 19.87 -18.28 -1.14
CA THR A 221 19.05 -17.97 -2.31
C THR A 221 19.04 -16.46 -2.59
N THR A 222 18.91 -16.09 -3.85
CA THR A 222 18.78 -14.71 -4.33
C THR A 222 17.61 -14.65 -5.31
N PRO A 223 16.38 -14.43 -4.81
CA PRO A 223 15.20 -14.29 -5.65
C PRO A 223 15.03 -12.87 -6.19
N HIS A 224 14.03 -12.71 -7.06
CA HIS A 224 13.49 -11.40 -7.37
C HIS A 224 12.89 -10.73 -6.14
N GLY A 225 13.08 -9.41 -6.09
CA GLY A 225 12.55 -8.53 -5.09
C GLY A 225 11.03 -8.39 -5.17
N LEU A 226 10.49 -7.78 -4.14
CA LEU A 226 9.06 -7.62 -3.96
C LEU A 226 8.46 -6.62 -4.99
N CYS A 227 7.47 -7.09 -5.76
CA CYS A 227 6.73 -6.37 -6.82
C CYS A 227 7.58 -5.71 -7.92
N ASN A 228 8.88 -6.04 -8.06
CA ASN A 228 9.73 -5.45 -9.08
C ASN A 228 10.96 -6.33 -9.43
N ASN A 229 11.80 -5.80 -10.33
CA ASN A 229 12.98 -6.51 -10.85
C ASN A 229 14.25 -6.36 -9.98
N SER A 230 14.14 -5.84 -8.75
CA SER A 230 15.28 -5.83 -7.83
C SER A 230 15.53 -7.22 -7.23
N LYS A 231 16.41 -7.33 -6.23
CA LYS A 231 16.79 -8.61 -5.63
C LYS A 231 17.27 -8.42 -4.20
N TYR A 232 17.18 -9.49 -3.42
CA TYR A 232 17.82 -9.62 -2.11
C TYR A 232 18.46 -11.00 -2.00
N THR A 233 19.31 -11.21 -1.00
CA THR A 233 19.93 -12.53 -0.74
C THR A 233 19.61 -12.98 0.68
N MET A 234 19.06 -14.19 0.80
CA MET A 234 18.87 -14.86 2.09
C MET A 234 19.87 -16.01 2.23
N TYR A 235 20.43 -16.13 3.43
CA TYR A 235 21.39 -17.16 3.84
C TYR A 235 20.73 -18.10 4.83
N PHE A 236 20.95 -19.41 4.66
CA PHE A 236 20.42 -20.43 5.56
C PHE A 236 21.52 -21.35 6.11
N ASP A 237 21.25 -21.90 7.29
CA ASP A 237 22.01 -22.97 7.93
C ASP A 237 21.04 -23.97 8.56
N ILE A 238 21.17 -25.26 8.23
CA ILE A 238 20.30 -26.32 8.73
C ILE A 238 21.15 -27.43 9.33
N THR A 239 20.94 -27.69 10.62
CA THR A 239 21.60 -28.78 11.37
C THR A 239 20.60 -29.86 11.75
N PHE A 240 21.01 -31.12 11.66
CA PHE A 240 20.17 -32.27 11.94
C PHE A 240 20.59 -33.00 13.23
N ASP A 241 19.62 -33.61 13.91
CA ASP A 241 19.83 -34.35 15.16
C ASP A 241 20.63 -35.65 14.99
N ARG A 242 20.85 -36.08 13.73
CA ARG A 242 21.49 -37.35 13.35
C ARG A 242 22.27 -37.21 12.04
N PRO A 243 23.24 -38.10 11.78
CA PRO A 243 24.03 -38.05 10.56
C PRO A 243 23.26 -38.53 9.33
N PHE A 244 23.64 -38.03 8.16
CA PHE A 244 23.20 -38.51 6.84
C PHE A 244 23.79 -39.90 6.56
N THR A 245 22.99 -40.81 6.01
CA THR A 245 23.49 -42.09 5.47
C THR A 245 23.88 -41.98 4.00
N ALA A 246 23.25 -41.04 3.28
CA ALA A 246 23.60 -40.64 1.93
C ALA A 246 23.16 -39.19 1.67
N HIS A 247 23.74 -38.57 0.66
CA HIS A 247 23.34 -37.24 0.18
C HIS A 247 23.65 -37.11 -1.32
N GLY A 248 23.14 -36.06 -1.93
CA GLY A 248 23.53 -35.61 -3.27
C GLY A 248 22.88 -34.28 -3.59
N THR A 249 23.24 -33.71 -4.74
CA THR A 249 22.67 -32.44 -5.20
C THR A 249 22.01 -32.57 -6.57
N TRP A 250 21.16 -31.62 -6.90
CA TRP A 250 20.64 -31.47 -8.26
C TRP A 250 20.81 -30.04 -8.76
N GLN A 251 20.87 -29.94 -10.08
CA GLN A 251 20.89 -28.68 -10.81
C GLN A 251 20.13 -28.87 -12.13
N PRO A 252 19.37 -27.88 -12.61
CA PRO A 252 18.77 -27.96 -13.93
C PRO A 252 19.85 -28.02 -15.02
N GLY A 253 19.55 -28.72 -16.12
CA GLY A 253 20.42 -28.75 -17.29
C GLY A 253 20.54 -27.37 -17.95
N SER A 254 21.66 -27.08 -18.62
CA SER A 254 21.85 -25.83 -19.35
C SER A 254 20.83 -25.71 -20.49
N ALA A 255 20.19 -24.54 -20.64
CA ALA A 255 19.32 -24.26 -21.77
C ALA A 255 20.07 -24.53 -23.10
N GLY A 256 19.46 -25.33 -23.98
CA GLY A 256 20.05 -25.72 -25.27
C GLY A 256 20.67 -27.13 -25.34
N SER A 257 20.78 -27.87 -24.23
CA SER A 257 21.28 -29.25 -24.24
C SER A 257 20.19 -30.34 -24.32
N GLY A 258 18.92 -29.96 -24.47
CA GLY A 258 17.78 -30.88 -24.33
C GLY A 258 17.68 -31.53 -22.94
N GLY A 259 18.29 -30.92 -21.92
CA GLY A 259 18.61 -31.57 -20.64
C GLY A 259 17.52 -31.45 -19.58
N GLY A 260 17.08 -32.58 -19.03
CA GLY A 260 16.36 -32.63 -17.76
C GLY A 260 17.26 -32.32 -16.56
N THR A 261 16.69 -32.32 -15.36
CA THR A 261 17.40 -32.08 -14.10
C THR A 261 18.49 -33.15 -13.85
N ALA A 262 19.72 -32.71 -13.57
CA ALA A 262 20.84 -33.60 -13.29
C ALA A 262 20.96 -33.84 -11.78
N VAL A 263 20.57 -35.03 -11.33
CA VAL A 263 20.74 -35.48 -9.93
C VAL A 263 22.08 -36.21 -9.79
N THR A 264 22.95 -35.72 -8.90
CA THR A 264 24.32 -36.23 -8.72
C THR A 264 24.53 -36.79 -7.31
N PRO A 265 24.45 -38.12 -7.13
CA PRO A 265 24.70 -38.77 -5.85
C PRO A 265 26.11 -38.50 -5.31
N GLY A 266 26.22 -38.21 -4.01
CA GLY A 266 27.48 -37.91 -3.33
C GLY A 266 28.09 -36.54 -3.67
N SER A 267 27.44 -35.73 -4.51
CA SER A 267 27.82 -34.33 -4.69
C SER A 267 27.48 -33.56 -3.42
N SER A 268 28.40 -32.71 -2.98
CA SER A 268 28.25 -31.88 -1.77
C SER A 268 27.87 -30.44 -2.07
N SER A 269 27.72 -30.06 -3.34
CA SER A 269 27.29 -28.70 -3.70
C SER A 269 26.53 -28.65 -5.02
N ALA A 270 25.65 -27.67 -5.14
CA ALA A 270 25.04 -27.24 -6.41
C ALA A 270 24.78 -25.74 -6.39
N THR A 271 24.66 -25.16 -7.58
CA THR A 271 24.43 -23.73 -7.78
C THR A 271 23.43 -23.48 -8.90
N GLY A 272 22.74 -22.34 -8.84
CA GLY A 272 21.85 -21.84 -9.88
C GLY A 272 20.37 -21.97 -9.52
N ALA A 273 19.53 -21.23 -10.24
CA ALA A 273 18.08 -21.37 -10.17
C ALA A 273 17.67 -22.85 -10.37
N GLY A 274 16.66 -23.33 -9.66
CA GLY A 274 16.20 -24.71 -9.66
C GLY A 274 17.12 -25.72 -8.96
N SER A 275 18.27 -25.32 -8.41
CA SER A 275 19.19 -26.23 -7.71
C SER A 275 18.72 -26.61 -6.30
N GLY A 276 19.30 -27.68 -5.75
CA GLY A 276 19.05 -28.10 -4.38
C GLY A 276 19.80 -29.38 -3.99
N ALA A 277 19.44 -29.94 -2.84
CA ALA A 277 20.08 -31.12 -2.27
C ALA A 277 19.09 -32.10 -1.66
N TYR A 278 19.42 -33.39 -1.71
CA TYR A 278 18.69 -34.43 -0.99
C TYR A 278 19.57 -35.04 0.10
N LEU A 279 18.95 -35.38 1.22
CA LEU A 279 19.58 -35.98 2.39
C LEU A 279 18.82 -37.26 2.75
N THR A 280 19.53 -38.37 2.96
CA THR A 280 18.96 -39.65 3.39
C THR A 280 19.36 -39.94 4.83
N PHE A 281 18.42 -40.45 5.62
CA PHE A 281 18.62 -40.71 7.05
C PHE A 281 18.36 -42.17 7.41
N ASP A 282 19.03 -42.65 8.47
CA ASP A 282 18.64 -43.88 9.15
C ASP A 282 17.50 -43.60 10.12
N THR A 283 16.34 -44.18 9.85
CA THR A 283 15.13 -44.09 10.68
C THR A 283 14.68 -45.45 11.23
N SER A 284 15.58 -46.45 11.22
CA SER A 284 15.28 -47.81 11.66
C SER A 284 15.06 -47.95 13.16
N ALA A 285 15.80 -47.19 13.98
CA ALA A 285 15.71 -47.20 15.43
C ALA A 285 14.80 -46.08 15.98
N ASP A 286 14.91 -44.88 15.41
CA ASP A 286 14.09 -43.71 15.72
C ASP A 286 13.59 -43.09 14.41
N ARG A 287 12.26 -42.97 14.30
CA ARG A 287 11.58 -42.57 13.06
C ARG A 287 11.42 -41.06 12.88
N SER A 288 11.65 -40.26 13.91
CA SER A 288 11.64 -38.80 13.80
C SER A 288 13.00 -38.33 13.28
N VAL A 289 13.07 -37.35 12.38
CA VAL A 289 14.29 -36.59 12.06
C VAL A 289 14.01 -35.14 12.38
N THR A 290 14.87 -34.49 13.16
CA THR A 290 14.67 -33.08 13.52
C THR A 290 15.70 -32.19 12.83
N ALA A 291 15.22 -31.13 12.18
CA ALA A 291 16.02 -30.11 11.52
C ALA A 291 15.90 -28.78 12.27
N LYS A 292 17.04 -28.18 12.61
CA LYS A 292 17.15 -26.85 13.21
C LYS A 292 17.69 -25.89 12.17
N ILE A 293 16.93 -24.84 11.88
CA ILE A 293 17.10 -23.99 10.71
C ILE A 293 17.32 -22.55 11.17
N GLY A 294 18.47 -21.96 10.84
CA GLY A 294 18.71 -20.52 10.98
C GLY A 294 18.57 -19.81 9.64
N MET A 295 18.05 -18.58 9.66
CA MET A 295 18.07 -17.67 8.51
C MET A 295 18.83 -16.38 8.86
N SER A 296 19.38 -15.73 7.84
CA SER A 296 20.08 -14.45 7.95
C SER A 296 20.08 -13.74 6.59
N TYR A 297 19.97 -12.41 6.58
CA TYR A 297 20.22 -11.60 5.37
C TYR A 297 21.68 -11.09 5.31
N VAL A 298 22.57 -11.60 6.17
CA VAL A 298 23.97 -11.17 6.28
C VAL A 298 24.95 -12.26 5.86
N SER A 299 24.79 -13.48 6.38
CA SER A 299 25.70 -14.60 6.06
C SER A 299 25.21 -15.94 6.59
N THR A 300 25.72 -17.05 6.04
CA THR A 300 25.51 -18.41 6.60
C THR A 300 26.01 -18.53 8.04
N SER A 301 27.13 -17.88 8.38
CA SER A 301 27.62 -17.84 9.77
C SER A 301 26.68 -17.09 10.73
N GLY A 302 25.96 -16.08 10.21
CA GLY A 302 24.92 -15.35 10.92
C GLY A 302 23.71 -16.24 11.16
N ALA A 303 23.26 -16.96 10.14
CA ALA A 303 22.18 -17.95 10.24
C ALA A 303 22.49 -19.02 11.31
N ALA A 304 23.68 -19.61 11.30
CA ALA A 304 24.12 -20.58 12.31
C ALA A 304 24.17 -19.96 13.73
N ALA A 305 24.62 -18.71 13.84
CA ALA A 305 24.66 -17.99 15.12
C ALA A 305 23.26 -17.67 15.67
N ASN A 306 22.32 -17.29 14.79
CA ASN A 306 20.91 -17.08 15.13
C ASN A 306 20.33 -18.38 15.70
N ALA A 307 20.50 -19.50 14.99
CA ALA A 307 19.98 -20.80 15.42
C ALA A 307 20.52 -21.25 16.77
N LYS A 308 21.84 -21.09 16.97
CA LYS A 308 22.51 -21.43 18.23
C LYS A 308 22.02 -20.58 19.41
N ALA A 309 21.71 -19.30 19.18
CA ALA A 309 21.30 -18.37 20.21
C ALA A 309 19.83 -18.58 20.62
N GLU A 310 18.94 -18.82 19.66
CA GLU A 310 17.49 -18.87 19.90
C GLU A 310 16.99 -20.28 20.25
N ILE A 311 17.56 -21.34 19.66
CA ILE A 311 17.11 -22.74 19.85
C ILE A 311 18.28 -23.66 20.25
N PRO A 312 18.66 -23.73 21.55
CA PRO A 312 19.74 -24.60 22.00
C PRO A 312 19.37 -26.10 22.03
N GLY A 313 18.08 -26.44 22.16
CA GLY A 313 17.57 -27.81 22.25
C GLY A 313 17.08 -28.39 20.90
N TRP A 314 16.38 -29.53 20.97
CA TRP A 314 15.80 -30.26 19.82
C TRP A 314 14.30 -30.56 19.97
N SER A 315 13.62 -29.95 20.95
CA SER A 315 12.18 -30.20 21.17
C SER A 315 11.33 -29.19 20.40
N VAL A 316 10.68 -29.63 19.32
CA VAL A 316 9.71 -28.81 18.55
C VAL A 316 8.59 -28.31 19.45
N GLY A 317 7.98 -29.19 20.26
CA GLY A 317 6.92 -28.79 21.20
C GLY A 317 7.34 -27.74 22.22
N HIS A 318 8.63 -27.69 22.61
CA HIS A 318 9.13 -26.61 23.47
C HIS A 318 9.15 -25.26 22.75
N VAL A 319 9.65 -25.24 21.50
CA VAL A 319 9.67 -24.03 20.67
C VAL A 319 8.25 -23.56 20.38
N GLN A 320 7.34 -24.47 20.02
CA GLN A 320 5.93 -24.16 19.80
C GLN A 320 5.29 -23.53 21.05
N ALA A 321 5.52 -24.11 22.25
CA ALA A 321 5.00 -23.58 23.50
C ALA A 321 5.60 -22.21 23.89
N GLN A 322 6.89 -21.99 23.58
CA GLN A 322 7.57 -20.71 23.78
C GLN A 322 6.93 -19.62 22.89
N THR A 323 6.75 -19.91 21.60
CA THR A 323 6.19 -18.95 20.64
C THR A 323 4.71 -18.69 20.91
N ARG A 324 3.93 -19.72 21.26
CA ARG A 324 2.55 -19.55 21.75
C ARG A 324 2.48 -18.67 22.99
N THR A 325 3.45 -18.80 23.91
CA THR A 325 3.53 -17.92 25.09
C THR A 325 3.82 -16.47 24.69
N ALA A 326 4.74 -16.23 23.75
CA ALA A 326 4.99 -14.90 23.21
C ALA A 326 3.74 -14.29 22.58
N TRP A 327 3.00 -15.08 21.79
CA TRP A 327 1.71 -14.65 21.23
C TRP A 327 0.67 -14.35 22.29
N ARG A 328 0.51 -15.21 23.30
CA ARG A 328 -0.42 -14.97 24.40
C ARG A 328 -0.13 -13.65 25.11
N ASP A 329 1.13 -13.37 25.38
CA ASP A 329 1.54 -12.13 26.05
C ASP A 329 1.36 -10.91 25.15
N ALA A 330 1.59 -11.07 23.84
CA ALA A 330 1.38 -10.01 22.85
C ALA A 330 -0.10 -9.66 22.68
N LEU A 331 -0.96 -10.66 22.49
CA LEU A 331 -2.40 -10.49 22.31
C LEU A 331 -3.08 -9.95 23.59
N ARG A 332 -2.60 -10.34 24.79
CA ARG A 332 -3.12 -9.81 26.07
C ARG A 332 -2.91 -8.32 26.26
N LYS A 333 -2.08 -7.67 25.45
CA LYS A 333 -1.99 -6.20 25.42
C LYS A 333 -3.34 -5.56 25.11
N VAL A 334 -4.22 -6.28 24.40
CA VAL A 334 -5.62 -5.90 24.20
C VAL A 334 -6.50 -7.04 24.70
N SER A 335 -6.98 -6.93 25.93
CA SER A 335 -7.84 -7.94 26.53
C SER A 335 -9.31 -7.55 26.35
N VAL A 336 -10.08 -8.36 25.62
CA VAL A 336 -11.52 -8.14 25.40
C VAL A 336 -12.39 -9.19 26.11
N GLY A 337 -13.68 -8.89 26.30
CA GLY A 337 -14.65 -9.82 26.86
C GLY A 337 -16.10 -9.46 26.58
N GLY A 338 -16.98 -10.46 26.68
CA GLY A 338 -18.43 -10.30 26.53
C GLY A 338 -18.93 -10.25 25.08
N ALA A 339 -18.17 -10.85 24.15
CA ALA A 339 -18.54 -11.11 22.76
C ALA A 339 -18.76 -12.62 22.53
N SER A 340 -19.32 -13.00 21.38
CA SER A 340 -19.46 -14.38 20.91
C SER A 340 -18.12 -15.01 20.51
N ASP A 341 -18.07 -16.33 20.38
CA ASP A 341 -16.82 -17.02 19.99
C ASP A 341 -16.35 -16.63 18.58
N ASP A 342 -17.27 -16.39 17.64
CA ASP A 342 -16.93 -15.94 16.28
C ASP A 342 -16.34 -14.52 16.30
N GLU A 343 -16.98 -13.59 17.02
CA GLU A 343 -16.46 -12.22 17.19
C GLU A 343 -15.09 -12.22 17.90
N LEU A 344 -14.89 -13.06 18.91
CA LEU A 344 -13.59 -13.23 19.56
C LEU A 344 -12.55 -13.83 18.61
N THR A 345 -12.97 -14.76 17.74
CA THR A 345 -12.09 -15.40 16.75
C THR A 345 -11.61 -14.40 15.72
N THR A 346 -12.54 -13.62 15.15
CA THR A 346 -12.19 -12.53 14.21
C THR A 346 -11.29 -11.50 14.90
N PHE A 347 -11.67 -11.01 16.08
CA PHE A 347 -10.88 -10.00 16.80
C PHE A 347 -9.44 -10.42 17.09
N TYR A 348 -9.24 -11.61 17.68
CA TYR A 348 -7.88 -12.05 18.03
C TYR A 348 -7.08 -12.52 16.82
N THR A 349 -7.73 -12.99 15.75
CA THR A 349 -7.04 -13.27 14.48
C THR A 349 -6.57 -11.99 13.82
N SER A 350 -7.41 -10.96 13.73
CA SER A 350 -7.01 -9.65 13.19
C SER A 350 -5.91 -8.99 14.04
N LEU A 351 -5.99 -9.09 15.38
CA LEU A 351 -4.91 -8.60 16.24
C LEU A 351 -3.61 -9.42 16.07
N TYR A 352 -3.70 -10.72 15.81
CA TYR A 352 -2.54 -11.56 15.49
C TYR A 352 -1.87 -11.09 14.20
N ARG A 353 -2.64 -10.88 13.12
CA ARG A 353 -2.13 -10.39 11.82
C ARG A 353 -1.46 -9.02 11.95
N SER A 354 -2.07 -8.12 12.73
CA SER A 354 -1.55 -6.78 13.04
C SER A 354 -0.20 -6.75 13.79
N LEU A 355 0.34 -7.91 14.19
CA LEU A 355 1.59 -8.01 14.94
C LEU A 355 2.60 -8.95 14.26
N GLN A 356 2.41 -9.27 12.97
CA GLN A 356 3.35 -10.07 12.17
C GLN A 356 4.41 -9.19 11.48
N SER A 357 3.99 -8.07 10.87
CA SER A 357 4.83 -7.14 10.11
C SER A 357 4.68 -5.68 10.62
N PRO A 358 5.65 -4.78 10.42
CA PRO A 358 7.02 -4.99 9.93
C PRO A 358 7.82 -5.96 10.81
N GLY A 359 8.69 -6.76 10.18
CA GLY A 359 9.42 -7.85 10.83
C GLY A 359 10.85 -7.47 11.22
N VAL A 360 11.41 -8.19 12.19
CA VAL A 360 12.85 -8.11 12.53
C VAL A 360 13.71 -8.37 11.28
N PHE A 361 14.81 -7.62 11.10
CA PHE A 361 15.68 -7.72 9.92
C PHE A 361 17.21 -7.76 10.21
N ASN A 362 17.61 -7.72 11.48
CA ASN A 362 19.02 -7.91 11.87
C ASN A 362 19.26 -9.27 12.52
N ASP A 363 20.47 -9.81 12.39
CA ASP A 363 20.96 -11.00 13.12
C ASP A 363 21.00 -10.77 14.64
N VAL A 364 21.14 -11.85 15.43
CA VAL A 364 21.22 -11.77 16.90
C VAL A 364 22.41 -10.97 17.43
N ASP A 365 23.45 -10.80 16.62
CA ASP A 365 24.59 -9.93 16.93
C ASP A 365 24.34 -8.46 16.58
N GLY A 366 23.22 -8.16 15.89
CA GLY A 366 22.77 -6.85 15.48
C GLY A 366 23.22 -6.40 14.07
N ARG A 367 23.90 -7.26 13.31
CA ARG A 367 24.25 -6.95 11.91
C ARG A 367 23.05 -7.06 10.98
N TYR A 368 22.99 -6.22 9.96
CA TYR A 368 21.99 -6.26 8.88
C TYR A 368 22.58 -5.70 7.58
N ILE A 369 22.05 -6.11 6.45
CA ILE A 369 22.40 -5.54 5.14
C ILE A 369 21.59 -4.24 4.92
N GLY A 370 22.26 -3.14 4.56
CA GLY A 370 21.62 -1.84 4.31
C GLY A 370 21.27 -1.61 2.84
N PHE A 371 20.54 -0.51 2.59
CA PHE A 371 20.14 -0.08 1.22
C PHE A 371 21.33 0.33 0.33
N ASP A 372 22.52 0.47 0.91
CA ASP A 372 23.79 0.71 0.24
C ASP A 372 24.59 -0.58 -0.05
N ASP A 373 23.96 -1.75 0.13
CA ASP A 373 24.58 -3.08 0.06
C ASP A 373 25.77 -3.27 1.02
N VAL A 374 25.82 -2.48 2.10
CA VAL A 374 26.84 -2.59 3.15
C VAL A 374 26.26 -3.26 4.39
N ILE A 375 27.04 -4.13 5.04
CA ILE A 375 26.66 -4.67 6.35
C ILE A 375 26.82 -3.59 7.43
N HIS A 376 25.69 -3.18 7.99
CA HIS A 376 25.58 -2.26 9.11
C HIS A 376 25.35 -3.02 10.42
N GLN A 377 25.36 -2.27 11.52
CA GLN A 377 25.19 -2.79 12.86
C GLN A 377 24.23 -1.87 13.62
N VAL A 378 23.12 -2.43 14.12
CA VAL A 378 22.20 -1.65 14.95
C VAL A 378 22.83 -1.31 16.29
N PRO A 379 22.50 -0.15 16.89
CA PRO A 379 22.93 0.16 18.25
C PRO A 379 22.49 -0.92 19.24
N ARG A 380 23.32 -1.19 20.26
CA ARG A 380 23.02 -2.24 21.24
C ARG A 380 21.69 -1.98 21.94
N GLY A 381 20.80 -2.98 21.93
CA GLY A 381 19.48 -2.90 22.54
C GLY A 381 18.38 -2.44 21.59
N HIS A 382 18.71 -2.14 20.33
CA HIS A 382 17.79 -1.78 19.27
C HIS A 382 17.71 -2.89 18.21
N THR A 383 16.67 -2.81 17.39
CA THR A 383 16.35 -3.75 16.31
C THR A 383 16.20 -2.99 14.98
N GLN A 384 16.64 -3.60 13.88
CA GLN A 384 16.31 -3.15 12.53
C GLN A 384 15.04 -3.89 12.11
N TYR A 385 14.11 -3.16 11.50
CA TYR A 385 12.89 -3.69 10.92
C TYR A 385 12.90 -3.52 9.40
N ALA A 386 12.16 -4.38 8.70
CA ALA A 386 11.93 -4.31 7.26
C ALA A 386 10.50 -4.78 6.91
N THR A 387 10.13 -4.74 5.62
CA THR A 387 8.81 -5.09 5.10
C THR A 387 7.73 -4.10 5.58
N PHE A 388 7.96 -2.83 5.27
CA PHE A 388 7.01 -1.76 5.55
C PHE A 388 6.09 -1.56 4.34
N SER A 389 4.84 -1.96 4.52
CA SER A 389 3.75 -1.71 3.58
C SER A 389 3.23 -0.28 3.73
N ASP A 390 4.08 0.72 3.41
CA ASP A 390 3.94 2.08 3.93
C ASP A 390 2.67 2.82 3.48
N TRP A 391 2.17 2.57 2.27
CA TRP A 391 0.87 3.07 1.78
C TRP A 391 -0.32 2.53 2.59
N ASP A 392 -0.21 1.29 3.08
CA ASP A 392 -1.27 0.59 3.81
C ASP A 392 -1.23 0.92 5.31
N ILE A 393 -0.06 0.70 5.92
CA ILE A 393 0.04 0.55 7.38
C ILE A 393 0.05 1.89 8.14
N TYR A 394 0.24 3.02 7.46
CA TYR A 394 0.22 4.32 8.12
C TYR A 394 -1.17 4.68 8.67
N ARG A 395 -2.23 4.15 8.06
CA ARG A 395 -3.63 4.52 8.31
C ARG A 395 -4.10 4.05 9.69
N SER A 396 -3.87 2.77 9.97
CA SER A 396 -4.47 2.04 11.11
C SER A 396 -3.42 1.29 11.94
N LEU A 397 -2.51 0.56 11.27
CA LEU A 397 -1.59 -0.38 11.90
C LEU A 397 -0.51 0.31 12.72
N ALA A 398 0.19 1.30 12.15
CA ALA A 398 1.27 2.00 12.85
C ALA A 398 0.78 2.69 14.14
N PRO A 399 -0.37 3.40 14.16
CA PRO A 399 -0.98 3.87 15.40
C PRO A 399 -1.22 2.77 16.44
N LEU A 400 -1.80 1.64 16.03
CA LEU A 400 -2.10 0.52 16.93
C LEU A 400 -0.81 -0.05 17.53
N GLN A 401 0.16 -0.38 16.69
CA GLN A 401 1.44 -0.93 17.12
C GLN A 401 2.20 0.02 18.05
N THR A 402 2.19 1.33 17.76
CA THR A 402 2.84 2.33 18.60
C THR A 402 2.23 2.39 19.99
N MET A 403 0.90 2.35 20.08
CA MET A 403 0.21 2.33 21.37
C MET A 403 0.57 1.09 22.18
N LEU A 404 0.70 -0.08 21.56
CA LEU A 404 0.96 -1.32 22.29
C LEU A 404 2.47 -1.52 22.62
N TYR A 405 3.34 -1.03 21.74
CA TYR A 405 4.79 -1.26 21.71
C TYR A 405 5.59 -0.01 21.29
N PRO A 406 5.58 1.08 22.10
CA PRO A 406 6.20 2.35 21.72
C PRO A 406 7.72 2.25 21.48
N ASP A 407 8.42 1.33 22.16
CA ASP A 407 9.85 1.12 21.93
C ASP A 407 10.13 0.40 20.59
N LYS A 408 9.28 -0.56 20.20
CA LYS A 408 9.41 -1.23 18.88
C LYS A 408 9.08 -0.27 17.74
N ALA A 409 8.04 0.55 17.92
CA ALA A 409 7.71 1.62 16.99
C ALA A 409 8.85 2.65 16.86
N GLY A 410 9.58 2.90 17.95
CA GLY A 410 10.81 3.71 17.92
C GLY A 410 11.91 3.09 17.05
N ASP A 411 12.12 1.78 17.17
CA ASP A 411 13.05 1.04 16.33
C ASP A 411 12.61 0.99 14.86
N MET A 412 11.31 0.83 14.59
CA MET A 412 10.72 0.88 13.25
C MET A 412 10.92 2.24 12.58
N ALA A 413 10.57 3.34 13.26
CA ALA A 413 10.77 4.70 12.74
C ALA A 413 12.26 5.00 12.45
N ASN A 414 13.16 4.55 13.33
CA ASN A 414 14.59 4.72 13.12
C ASN A 414 15.16 3.77 12.05
N SER A 415 14.47 2.66 11.74
CA SER A 415 14.84 1.77 10.62
C SER A 415 14.60 2.49 9.29
N LEU A 416 13.40 3.05 9.08
CA LEU A 416 13.09 3.89 7.90
C LEU A 416 14.08 5.05 7.72
N LEU A 417 14.46 5.73 8.82
CA LEU A 417 15.46 6.80 8.76
C LEU A 417 16.84 6.29 8.33
N ARG A 418 17.29 5.13 8.84
CA ARG A 418 18.58 4.54 8.45
C ARG A 418 18.54 4.12 6.99
N ASP A 419 17.46 3.51 6.55
CA ASP A 419 17.27 3.08 5.17
C ASP A 419 17.33 4.30 4.24
N ALA A 420 16.65 5.39 4.59
CA ALA A 420 16.71 6.64 3.84
C ALA A 420 18.12 7.25 3.78
N GLN A 421 18.86 7.20 4.89
CA GLN A 421 20.25 7.67 4.94
C GLN A 421 21.17 6.82 4.06
N GLN A 422 20.99 5.50 4.08
CA GLN A 422 21.74 4.54 3.26
C GLN A 422 21.40 4.69 1.78
N GLN A 423 20.18 5.10 1.44
CA GLN A 423 19.74 5.38 0.07
C GLN A 423 20.16 6.79 -0.44
N GLY A 424 21.18 7.41 0.16
CA GLY A 424 21.67 8.73 -0.27
C GLY A 424 20.79 9.90 0.20
N GLY A 425 20.03 9.71 1.27
CA GLY A 425 19.13 10.70 1.85
C GLY A 425 17.87 10.88 1.01
N TRP A 426 17.24 9.78 0.62
CA TRP A 426 15.95 9.72 -0.08
C TRP A 426 15.07 8.72 0.66
N TRP A 427 13.81 9.04 0.91
CA TRP A 427 12.94 8.23 1.75
C TRP A 427 12.45 6.99 0.99
N PRO A 428 12.65 5.76 1.49
CA PRO A 428 12.27 4.58 0.74
C PRO A 428 10.74 4.44 0.65
N LYS A 429 10.27 3.92 -0.48
CA LYS A 429 8.86 3.61 -0.74
C LYS A 429 8.62 2.11 -0.72
N TRP A 430 7.68 1.66 0.10
CA TRP A 430 7.41 0.24 0.35
C TRP A 430 8.70 -0.57 0.59
N PRO A 431 9.53 -0.19 1.58
CA PRO A 431 10.81 -0.84 1.80
C PRO A 431 10.63 -2.28 2.29
N SER A 432 11.22 -3.22 1.55
CA SER A 432 11.27 -4.64 1.89
C SER A 432 12.72 -5.12 1.82
N GLN A 433 13.15 -5.95 2.77
CA GLN A 433 14.56 -6.31 2.94
C GLN A 433 15.47 -5.06 2.92
N ASN A 434 16.42 -4.99 1.98
CA ASN A 434 17.30 -3.85 1.74
C ASN A 434 17.01 -3.14 0.40
N MET A 435 15.76 -3.15 -0.04
CA MET A 435 15.31 -2.63 -1.33
C MET A 435 13.96 -1.90 -1.23
N THR A 436 13.57 -1.22 -2.30
CA THR A 436 12.31 -0.45 -2.42
C THR A 436 11.43 -1.07 -3.52
N GLY A 437 10.12 -1.19 -3.27
CA GLY A 437 9.16 -1.84 -4.16
C GLY A 437 8.71 -1.01 -5.36
N ASN A 438 8.81 0.33 -5.30
CA ASN A 438 8.24 1.29 -6.26
C ASN A 438 6.70 1.23 -6.42
N VAL A 439 6.03 0.54 -5.51
CA VAL A 439 4.57 0.50 -5.30
C VAL A 439 4.28 1.19 -3.95
N MET A 440 3.10 1.72 -3.63
CA MET A 440 1.93 2.04 -4.46
C MET A 440 2.07 3.46 -5.02
N ASN A 441 1.07 4.35 -4.96
CA ASN A 441 1.21 5.82 -5.15
C ASN A 441 1.70 6.54 -3.87
N GLY A 442 1.88 7.87 -3.91
CA GLY A 442 2.25 8.68 -2.74
C GLY A 442 3.73 8.57 -2.28
N ASP A 443 4.03 9.17 -1.12
CA ASP A 443 5.32 9.11 -0.40
C ASP A 443 5.07 8.74 1.07
N ASN A 444 4.35 7.63 1.25
CA ASN A 444 3.66 7.28 2.49
C ASN A 444 4.58 6.81 3.63
N GLY A 445 5.87 6.60 3.37
CA GLY A 445 6.87 6.45 4.41
C GLY A 445 6.94 7.69 5.34
N VAL A 446 6.60 8.88 4.85
CA VAL A 446 6.54 10.12 5.63
C VAL A 446 5.39 10.13 6.66
N PRO A 447 4.11 9.96 6.28
CA PRO A 447 3.01 9.84 7.24
C PRO A 447 3.16 8.62 8.14
N LEU A 448 3.74 7.50 7.67
CA LEU A 448 4.08 6.36 8.52
C LEU A 448 5.01 6.77 9.69
N PHE A 449 6.12 7.45 9.40
CA PHE A 449 7.03 7.95 10.43
C PHE A 449 6.32 8.95 11.36
N ALA A 450 5.49 9.83 10.82
CA ALA A 450 4.72 10.80 11.62
C ALA A 450 3.70 10.13 12.55
N GLN A 451 3.08 9.02 12.13
CA GLN A 451 2.16 8.24 12.96
C GLN A 451 2.88 7.59 14.15
N TYR A 452 4.05 6.98 13.93
CA TYR A 452 4.89 6.47 15.02
C TYR A 452 5.19 7.58 16.05
N VAL A 453 5.59 8.77 15.59
CA VAL A 453 5.85 9.91 16.48
C VAL A 453 4.58 10.37 17.20
N ALA A 454 3.46 10.49 16.49
CA ALA A 454 2.20 11.01 17.03
C ALA A 454 1.65 10.14 18.16
N PHE A 455 1.71 8.81 18.00
CA PHE A 455 1.16 7.83 18.94
C PHE A 455 2.14 7.42 20.05
N GLY A 456 3.35 7.99 20.08
CA GLY A 456 4.24 7.94 21.24
C GLY A 456 5.45 7.01 21.13
N ALA A 457 5.94 6.74 19.91
CA ALA A 457 7.20 6.04 19.71
C ALA A 457 8.36 6.73 20.46
N THR A 458 9.23 5.94 21.07
CA THR A 458 10.36 6.45 21.88
C THR A 458 11.65 6.49 21.06
N GLY A 459 12.58 7.39 21.41
CA GLY A 459 13.91 7.41 20.78
C GLY A 459 13.96 7.79 19.31
N VAL A 460 12.92 8.42 18.75
CA VAL A 460 12.83 8.79 17.34
C VAL A 460 13.60 10.08 17.04
N ASN A 461 14.42 10.07 15.98
CA ASN A 461 15.24 11.22 15.57
C ASN A 461 14.59 12.07 14.47
N ILE A 462 13.62 12.90 14.87
CA ILE A 462 12.89 13.80 13.95
C ILE A 462 13.83 14.84 13.31
N ALA A 463 14.85 15.29 14.04
CA ALA A 463 15.77 16.34 13.57
C ALA A 463 16.60 15.90 12.36
N ASP A 464 16.96 14.61 12.30
CA ASP A 464 17.69 14.03 11.16
C ASP A 464 16.76 13.60 10.02
N ALA A 465 15.52 13.19 10.34
CA ALA A 465 14.53 12.78 9.35
C ALA A 465 13.97 13.97 8.54
N LEU A 466 13.64 15.08 9.22
CA LEU A 466 12.93 16.20 8.59
C LEU A 466 13.65 16.80 7.37
N PRO A 467 14.97 17.02 7.36
CA PRO A 467 15.68 17.50 6.18
C PRO A 467 15.60 16.56 4.97
N ILE A 468 15.57 15.24 5.20
CA ILE A 468 15.46 14.22 4.13
C ILE A 468 14.06 14.28 3.51
N MET A 469 13.01 14.24 4.34
CA MET A 469 11.62 14.32 3.87
C MET A 469 11.35 15.60 3.07
N LYS A 470 11.93 16.74 3.50
CA LYS A 470 11.80 18.00 2.77
C LYS A 470 12.47 17.97 1.39
N LYS A 471 13.59 17.25 1.28
CA LYS A 471 14.31 17.10 0.03
C LYS A 471 13.44 16.32 -0.98
N GLY A 472 12.90 15.17 -0.59
CA GLY A 472 12.00 14.37 -1.44
C GLY A 472 10.68 15.08 -1.77
N ALA A 473 10.12 15.83 -0.82
CA ALA A 473 8.93 16.64 -1.07
C ALA A 473 9.15 17.87 -1.98
N THR A 474 10.34 18.11 -2.51
CA THR A 474 10.61 19.28 -3.38
C THR A 474 11.47 19.01 -4.59
N ARG A 475 12.08 17.84 -4.68
CA ARG A 475 12.99 17.46 -5.76
C ARG A 475 12.86 15.97 -6.01
N SER A 476 13.01 15.55 -7.26
CA SER A 476 13.07 14.15 -7.63
C SER A 476 14.47 13.78 -8.11
N GLN A 477 14.91 12.54 -7.85
CA GLN A 477 16.15 12.00 -8.40
C GLN A 477 16.07 10.48 -8.49
N LYS A 478 16.58 9.93 -9.59
CA LYS A 478 16.82 8.50 -9.73
C LYS A 478 17.93 8.04 -8.79
N VAL A 479 17.63 7.08 -7.93
CA VAL A 479 18.59 6.41 -7.03
C VAL A 479 18.33 4.90 -6.97
N GLY A 480 19.29 4.14 -6.45
CA GLY A 480 19.20 2.67 -6.35
C GLY A 480 18.79 2.03 -7.67
N TRP A 481 17.88 1.06 -7.60
CA TRP A 481 17.26 0.28 -8.69
C TRP A 481 16.38 1.08 -9.66
N GLY A 482 16.72 2.35 -9.88
CA GLY A 482 16.00 3.27 -10.75
C GLY A 482 14.78 3.91 -10.12
N TRP A 483 14.62 3.78 -8.81
CA TRP A 483 13.56 4.39 -8.03
C TRP A 483 13.72 5.91 -7.93
N VAL A 484 12.58 6.61 -7.82
CA VAL A 484 12.48 8.06 -7.72
C VAL A 484 11.46 8.40 -6.63
N GLU A 485 11.87 9.13 -5.59
CA GLU A 485 10.94 9.73 -4.63
C GLU A 485 10.11 10.81 -5.34
N ARG A 486 8.78 10.71 -5.24
CA ARG A 486 7.79 11.62 -5.87
C ARG A 486 8.16 12.03 -7.31
N PRO A 487 8.03 11.14 -8.30
CA PRO A 487 8.30 11.46 -9.70
C PRO A 487 7.50 12.71 -10.14
N GLY A 488 8.16 13.71 -10.73
CA GLY A 488 7.49 14.94 -11.17
C GLY A 488 7.11 15.93 -10.05
N VAL A 489 7.62 15.76 -8.81
CA VAL A 489 7.30 16.64 -7.67
C VAL A 489 7.53 18.13 -7.92
N GLU A 490 8.48 18.49 -8.80
CA GLU A 490 8.71 19.87 -9.20
C GLU A 490 7.46 20.53 -9.79
N ASP A 491 6.65 19.80 -10.54
CA ASP A 491 5.37 20.28 -11.07
C ASP A 491 4.32 20.40 -9.97
N TYR A 492 4.26 19.46 -9.02
CA TYR A 492 3.41 19.61 -7.84
C TYR A 492 3.75 20.85 -7.00
N VAL A 493 5.04 21.14 -6.81
CA VAL A 493 5.49 22.36 -6.11
C VAL A 493 5.11 23.62 -6.88
N ARG A 494 5.16 23.58 -8.22
CA ARG A 494 4.86 24.71 -9.10
C ARG A 494 3.37 24.97 -9.26
N LEU A 495 2.58 23.91 -9.44
CA LEU A 495 1.16 23.94 -9.80
C LEU A 495 0.23 23.78 -8.59
N GLY A 496 0.71 23.18 -7.50
CA GLY A 496 -0.08 22.81 -6.33
C GLY A 496 -0.87 21.50 -6.51
N TYR A 497 -0.65 20.76 -7.60
CA TYR A 497 -1.21 19.43 -7.86
C TYR A 497 -0.27 18.67 -8.79
N ALA A 498 -0.33 17.34 -8.74
CA ALA A 498 0.36 16.47 -9.68
C ALA A 498 -0.47 16.37 -10.97
N PRO A 499 0.05 16.81 -12.13
CA PRO A 499 -0.66 16.67 -13.40
C PRO A 499 -0.88 15.20 -13.74
N ASN A 500 -2.03 14.86 -14.31
CA ASN A 500 -2.39 13.52 -14.74
C ASN A 500 -1.76 13.22 -16.11
N ASN A 501 -0.47 12.91 -16.10
CA ASN A 501 0.34 12.66 -17.28
C ASN A 501 1.36 11.53 -17.00
N SER A 502 2.25 11.26 -17.94
CA SER A 502 3.23 10.17 -17.83
C SER A 502 4.15 10.25 -16.60
N THR A 503 4.33 11.43 -15.97
CA THR A 503 5.12 11.58 -14.74
C THR A 503 4.36 11.12 -13.50
N SER A 504 3.03 11.11 -13.53
CA SER A 504 2.15 10.58 -12.48
C SER A 504 1.62 9.19 -12.85
N GLN A 505 2.38 8.40 -13.60
CA GLN A 505 2.02 7.02 -13.93
C GLN A 505 2.46 6.11 -12.77
N GLY A 506 1.50 5.36 -12.21
CA GLY A 506 1.75 4.27 -11.27
C GLY A 506 1.69 2.91 -11.92
N ASP A 507 1.56 1.88 -11.08
CA ASP A 507 1.42 0.47 -11.47
C ASP A 507 0.07 0.16 -12.11
N HIS A 508 -1.00 0.86 -11.75
CA HIS A 508 -2.35 0.64 -12.31
C HIS A 508 -2.78 1.62 -13.41
N GLY A 509 -2.13 2.78 -13.57
CA GLY A 509 -2.56 3.80 -14.52
C GLY A 509 -1.99 5.19 -14.26
N LEU A 510 -2.53 6.18 -14.96
CA LEU A 510 -2.32 7.58 -14.57
C LEU A 510 -3.06 7.84 -13.26
N GLN A 511 -2.40 8.47 -12.30
CA GLN A 511 -2.89 8.61 -10.93
C GLN A 511 -2.70 10.02 -10.35
N GLY A 512 -2.78 11.06 -11.20
CA GLY A 512 -2.50 12.44 -10.78
C GLY A 512 -3.39 12.97 -9.66
N ALA A 513 -4.65 12.51 -9.55
CA ALA A 513 -5.51 12.86 -8.43
C ALA A 513 -5.06 12.18 -7.14
N SER A 514 -4.80 10.87 -7.20
CA SER A 514 -4.31 10.10 -6.05
C SER A 514 -2.97 10.64 -5.53
N GLU A 515 -2.00 10.93 -6.41
CA GLU A 515 -0.72 11.54 -6.01
C GLU A 515 -0.92 12.91 -5.35
N THR A 516 -1.81 13.75 -5.88
CA THR A 516 -2.11 15.05 -5.26
C THR A 516 -2.68 14.89 -3.85
N LEU A 517 -3.54 13.90 -3.62
CA LEU A 517 -4.18 13.64 -2.33
C LEU A 517 -3.20 13.04 -1.33
N GLU A 518 -2.45 12.01 -1.71
CA GLU A 518 -1.42 11.41 -0.85
C GLU A 518 -0.31 12.40 -0.51
N TRP A 519 0.24 13.14 -1.49
CA TRP A 519 1.29 14.14 -1.19
C TRP A 519 0.78 15.31 -0.33
N SER A 520 -0.53 15.60 -0.37
CA SER A 520 -1.14 16.54 0.59
C SER A 520 -1.12 15.98 2.01
N THR A 521 -1.41 14.69 2.20
CA THR A 521 -1.26 14.00 3.49
C THR A 521 0.20 13.95 3.94
N ASP A 522 1.12 13.65 3.04
CA ASP A 522 2.56 13.59 3.34
C ASP A 522 3.10 14.95 3.76
N ASP A 523 2.71 16.01 3.05
CA ASP A 523 3.10 17.38 3.38
C ASP A 523 2.49 17.81 4.73
N PHE A 524 1.24 17.46 5.01
CA PHE A 524 0.66 17.67 6.32
C PHE A 524 1.42 16.93 7.43
N ALA A 525 1.89 15.70 7.19
CA ALA A 525 2.72 14.96 8.13
C ALA A 525 4.07 15.66 8.40
N ILE A 526 4.73 16.21 7.37
CA ILE A 526 5.94 17.04 7.51
C ILE A 526 5.65 18.26 8.39
N SER A 527 4.49 18.89 8.22
CA SER A 527 4.07 20.02 9.06
C SER A 527 4.01 19.64 10.53
N GLN A 528 3.41 18.49 10.86
CA GLN A 528 3.28 18.02 12.24
C GLN A 528 4.64 17.66 12.86
N LEU A 529 5.52 17.00 12.11
CA LEU A 529 6.88 16.69 12.56
C LEU A 529 7.70 17.96 12.83
N ALA A 530 7.63 18.94 11.93
CA ALA A 530 8.30 20.24 12.10
C ALA A 530 7.78 20.99 13.34
N ALA A 531 6.46 20.98 13.55
CA ALA A 531 5.85 21.60 14.73
C ALA A 531 6.32 20.95 16.05
N ARG A 532 6.52 19.62 16.06
CA ARG A 532 7.00 18.87 17.24
C ARG A 532 8.41 19.27 17.69
N ILE A 533 9.30 19.59 16.75
CA ILE A 533 10.67 20.05 17.07
C ILE A 533 10.81 21.58 17.13
N GLY A 534 9.71 22.32 16.94
CA GLY A 534 9.69 23.78 17.02
C GLY A 534 10.11 24.52 15.75
N ASP A 535 10.24 23.84 14.61
CA ASP A 535 10.46 24.48 13.30
C ASP A 535 9.16 25.06 12.75
N ARG A 536 8.81 26.26 13.23
CA ARG A 536 7.57 26.95 12.87
C ARG A 536 7.49 27.34 11.39
N ARG A 537 8.62 27.55 10.72
CA ARG A 537 8.64 27.97 9.32
C ARG A 537 8.25 26.81 8.43
N THR A 538 8.92 25.67 8.59
CA THR A 538 8.56 24.45 7.85
C THR A 538 7.16 23.97 8.22
N ALA A 539 6.77 24.05 9.50
CA ALA A 539 5.40 23.71 9.89
C ALA A 539 4.35 24.54 9.13
N ALA A 540 4.51 25.87 9.05
CA ALA A 540 3.57 26.73 8.35
C ALA A 540 3.57 26.50 6.82
N GLU A 541 4.74 26.34 6.22
CA GLU A 541 4.90 26.09 4.78
C GLU A 541 4.19 24.80 4.35
N TYR A 542 4.45 23.71 5.07
CA TYR A 542 3.89 22.41 4.75
C TYR A 542 2.43 22.25 5.20
N ALA A 543 1.95 23.05 6.17
CA ALA A 543 0.52 23.11 6.48
C ALA A 543 -0.31 23.66 5.30
N VAL A 544 0.23 24.65 4.57
CA VAL A 544 -0.41 25.18 3.37
C VAL A 544 -0.44 24.14 2.27
N ARG A 545 0.71 23.48 2.01
CA ARG A 545 0.81 22.41 1.00
C ARG A 545 -0.06 21.20 1.33
N GLY A 546 -0.25 20.90 2.62
CA GLY A 546 -1.19 19.87 3.07
C GLY A 546 -2.64 20.13 2.68
N ASN A 547 -2.97 21.35 2.23
CA ASN A 547 -4.28 21.70 1.69
C ASN A 547 -4.29 21.84 0.15
N ASN A 548 -3.33 21.22 -0.55
CA ASN A 548 -3.27 21.21 -2.02
C ASN A 548 -4.41 20.41 -2.68
N TRP A 549 -5.12 19.55 -1.94
CA TRP A 549 -6.38 18.91 -2.39
C TRP A 549 -7.38 19.93 -2.97
N GLN A 550 -7.40 21.17 -2.46
CA GLN A 550 -8.27 22.24 -2.94
C GLN A 550 -8.03 22.58 -4.42
N ASN A 551 -6.82 22.33 -4.93
CA ASN A 551 -6.48 22.58 -6.32
C ASN A 551 -7.17 21.60 -7.25
N ILE A 552 -7.47 20.39 -6.82
CA ILE A 552 -8.15 19.37 -7.63
C ILE A 552 -9.64 19.21 -7.31
N PHE A 553 -10.19 20.04 -6.41
CA PHE A 553 -11.63 20.09 -6.20
C PHE A 553 -12.31 20.78 -7.39
N ASP A 554 -13.20 20.05 -8.08
CA ASP A 554 -14.01 20.56 -9.18
C ASP A 554 -15.41 20.98 -8.67
N PRO A 555 -15.71 22.29 -8.54
CA PRO A 555 -17.02 22.75 -8.07
C PRO A 555 -18.18 22.47 -9.05
N ALA A 556 -17.90 22.11 -10.32
CA ALA A 556 -18.93 21.74 -11.28
C ALA A 556 -19.53 20.36 -10.97
N THR A 557 -18.70 19.42 -10.54
CA THR A 557 -19.11 18.04 -10.22
C THR A 557 -19.21 17.78 -8.71
N GLY A 558 -18.49 18.56 -7.90
CA GLY A 558 -18.32 18.35 -6.46
C GLY A 558 -17.37 17.20 -6.13
N TYR A 559 -16.52 16.77 -7.08
CA TYR A 559 -15.54 15.69 -6.90
C TYR A 559 -14.11 16.25 -6.84
N LEU A 560 -13.21 15.54 -6.16
CA LEU A 560 -11.75 15.71 -6.30
C LEU A 560 -11.32 14.97 -7.58
N ARG A 561 -10.84 15.69 -8.59
CA ARG A 561 -10.62 15.18 -9.96
C ARG A 561 -9.21 15.45 -10.47
N PRO A 562 -8.61 14.54 -11.26
CA PRO A 562 -7.30 14.79 -11.86
C PRO A 562 -7.34 16.06 -12.72
N ARG A 563 -6.18 16.69 -12.89
CA ARG A 563 -5.98 17.81 -13.81
C ARG A 563 -4.82 17.51 -14.73
N ASP A 564 -4.92 17.91 -15.99
CA ASP A 564 -3.80 17.83 -16.92
C ASP A 564 -2.77 18.97 -16.72
N ASP A 565 -1.73 19.01 -17.55
CA ASP A 565 -0.69 20.04 -17.53
C ASP A 565 -1.20 21.47 -17.78
N SER A 566 -2.35 21.60 -18.45
CA SER A 566 -3.01 22.89 -18.69
C SER A 566 -3.82 23.36 -17.49
N GLY A 567 -4.05 22.47 -16.51
CA GLY A 567 -4.95 22.68 -15.38
C GLY A 567 -6.42 22.47 -15.70
N ALA A 568 -6.74 21.81 -16.81
CA ALA A 568 -8.10 21.43 -17.14
C ALA A 568 -8.49 20.15 -16.41
N PHE A 569 -9.75 20.07 -15.98
CA PHE A 569 -10.34 18.82 -15.53
C PHE A 569 -10.80 18.00 -16.75
N PRO A 570 -10.86 16.66 -16.66
CA PRO A 570 -11.43 15.84 -17.71
C PRO A 570 -12.86 16.28 -18.07
N ALA A 571 -13.27 16.07 -19.32
CA ALA A 571 -14.66 16.26 -19.72
C ALA A 571 -15.58 15.25 -19.02
N GLY A 572 -16.85 15.63 -18.79
CA GLY A 572 -17.87 14.72 -18.26
C GLY A 572 -18.04 14.75 -16.73
N PRO A 573 -18.73 13.73 -16.17
CA PRO A 573 -18.99 13.63 -14.73
C PRO A 573 -17.73 13.33 -13.93
N GLY A 574 -17.81 13.46 -12.60
CA GLY A 574 -16.72 13.12 -11.69
C GLY A 574 -16.36 11.63 -11.75
N PHE A 575 -17.33 10.77 -11.49
CA PHE A 575 -17.20 9.33 -11.69
C PHE A 575 -17.54 8.95 -13.13
N GLN A 576 -16.69 8.12 -13.73
CA GLN A 576 -16.92 7.51 -15.04
C GLN A 576 -16.78 6.00 -14.88
N THR A 577 -17.77 5.26 -15.39
CA THR A 577 -17.71 3.79 -15.37
C THR A 577 -16.52 3.33 -16.21
N PRO A 578 -15.59 2.55 -15.63
CA PRO A 578 -14.47 2.01 -16.39
C PRO A 578 -14.96 1.12 -17.55
N PRO A 579 -14.24 1.08 -18.69
CA PRO A 579 -14.53 0.15 -19.78
C PRO A 579 -14.59 -1.30 -19.29
N ALA A 580 -15.35 -2.16 -19.99
CA ALA A 580 -15.41 -3.57 -19.64
C ALA A 580 -14.02 -4.22 -19.68
N GLY A 581 -13.61 -4.85 -18.58
CA GLY A 581 -12.28 -5.46 -18.44
C GLY A 581 -11.19 -4.50 -17.92
N ALA A 582 -11.47 -3.20 -17.81
CA ALA A 582 -10.60 -2.26 -17.13
C ALA A 582 -10.79 -2.31 -15.61
N PHE A 583 -9.79 -1.84 -14.87
CA PHE A 583 -9.79 -1.75 -13.41
C PHE A 583 -9.52 -0.29 -12.99
N GLY A 584 -10.35 0.24 -12.10
CA GLY A 584 -10.26 1.62 -11.63
C GLY A 584 -10.62 2.65 -12.69
N GLN A 585 -10.56 3.92 -12.31
CA GLN A 585 -10.79 5.07 -13.18
C GLN A 585 -9.47 5.85 -13.37
N ASP A 586 -9.20 6.28 -14.60
CA ASP A 586 -8.04 7.15 -14.90
C ASP A 586 -7.99 8.37 -13.96
N GLY A 587 -6.79 8.65 -13.46
CA GLY A 587 -6.53 9.64 -12.43
C GLY A 587 -6.45 9.09 -11.01
N TYR A 588 -6.83 7.83 -10.80
CA TYR A 588 -6.88 7.20 -9.48
C TYR A 588 -6.17 5.85 -9.43
N ASP A 589 -5.33 5.65 -8.42
CA ASP A 589 -4.68 4.36 -8.14
C ASP A 589 -5.61 3.45 -7.31
N GLU A 590 -5.84 2.22 -7.78
CA GLU A 590 -6.79 1.25 -7.20
C GLU A 590 -8.17 1.81 -6.81
N GLY A 591 -8.78 2.65 -7.65
CA GLY A 591 -10.09 3.16 -7.30
C GLY A 591 -10.68 4.12 -8.31
N ASN A 592 -11.59 4.96 -7.83
CA ASN A 592 -12.26 5.94 -8.67
C ASN A 592 -12.60 7.23 -7.92
N ALA A 593 -13.18 8.17 -8.66
CA ALA A 593 -13.50 9.49 -8.14
C ALA A 593 -14.44 9.46 -6.91
N ALA A 594 -15.32 8.47 -6.77
CA ALA A 594 -16.23 8.38 -5.62
C ALA A 594 -15.52 7.96 -4.33
N GLN A 595 -14.55 7.05 -4.44
CA GLN A 595 -13.78 6.50 -3.31
C GLN A 595 -12.75 7.54 -2.81
N TYR A 596 -11.90 8.04 -3.71
CA TYR A 596 -10.91 9.08 -3.37
C TYR A 596 -11.49 10.43 -2.95
N ASN A 597 -12.79 10.66 -3.14
CA ASN A 597 -13.42 11.92 -2.76
C ASN A 597 -13.30 12.21 -1.26
N TRP A 598 -13.05 11.19 -0.44
CA TRP A 598 -12.96 11.28 1.02
C TRP A 598 -11.51 11.37 1.55
N SER A 599 -10.50 11.26 0.68
CA SER A 599 -9.07 11.23 1.02
C SER A 599 -8.48 12.61 1.33
N VAL A 600 -9.09 13.29 2.30
CA VAL A 600 -8.70 14.62 2.81
C VAL A 600 -8.69 14.61 4.33
N GLN A 601 -8.14 13.56 4.94
CA GLN A 601 -8.23 13.26 6.38
C GLN A 601 -7.75 14.42 7.27
N GLN A 602 -6.84 15.26 6.76
CA GLN A 602 -6.34 16.49 7.37
C GLN A 602 -7.36 17.64 7.36
N ASP A 603 -8.30 17.70 6.42
CA ASP A 603 -9.27 18.81 6.32
C ASP A 603 -10.67 18.43 5.79
N ILE A 604 -11.30 17.46 6.45
CA ILE A 604 -12.66 17.03 6.10
C ILE A 604 -13.70 18.14 6.28
N ALA A 605 -13.58 19.00 7.30
CA ALA A 605 -14.50 20.13 7.46
C ALA A 605 -14.39 21.12 6.28
N GLY A 606 -13.18 21.35 5.75
CA GLY A 606 -12.96 22.11 4.53
C GLY A 606 -13.60 21.47 3.31
N LEU A 607 -13.44 20.16 3.13
CA LEU A 607 -14.08 19.40 2.05
C LEU A 607 -15.62 19.44 2.13
N VAL A 608 -16.20 19.27 3.32
CA VAL A 608 -17.66 19.39 3.53
C VAL A 608 -18.15 20.77 3.14
N ALA A 609 -17.40 21.83 3.48
CA ALA A 609 -17.73 23.19 3.07
C ALA A 609 -17.65 23.36 1.54
N ALA A 610 -16.59 22.84 0.91
CA ALA A 610 -16.39 22.89 -0.55
C ALA A 610 -17.53 22.20 -1.32
N MET A 611 -18.04 21.06 -0.82
CA MET A 611 -19.18 20.35 -1.41
C MET A 611 -20.54 21.04 -1.19
N GLY A 612 -20.59 22.15 -0.46
CA GLY A 612 -21.82 22.90 -0.19
C GLY A 612 -22.52 22.51 1.12
N GLY A 613 -21.80 21.89 2.06
CA GLY A 613 -22.27 21.57 3.40
C GLY A 613 -23.09 20.28 3.51
N SER A 614 -23.54 19.97 4.74
CA SER A 614 -24.16 18.69 5.10
C SER A 614 -25.33 18.28 4.21
N GLY A 615 -26.15 19.22 3.75
CA GLY A 615 -27.30 18.94 2.89
C GLY A 615 -26.93 18.35 1.51
N LYS A 616 -25.69 18.53 1.06
CA LYS A 616 -25.14 17.92 -0.17
C LYS A 616 -24.36 16.66 0.11
N VAL A 617 -23.63 16.64 1.22
CA VAL A 617 -22.75 15.53 1.59
C VAL A 617 -23.54 14.31 2.07
N ILE A 618 -24.57 14.49 2.91
CA ILE A 618 -25.33 13.37 3.49
C ILE A 618 -25.92 12.44 2.41
N PRO A 619 -26.65 12.93 1.38
CA PRO A 619 -27.20 12.04 0.35
C PRO A 619 -26.12 11.30 -0.45
N ARG A 620 -24.92 11.89 -0.57
CA ARG A 620 -23.80 11.27 -1.28
C ARG A 620 -23.17 10.15 -0.46
N LEU A 621 -22.97 10.37 0.84
CA LEU A 621 -22.55 9.31 1.76
C LEU A 621 -23.59 8.19 1.85
N ASP A 622 -24.88 8.54 1.91
CA ASP A 622 -25.97 7.55 1.96
C ASP A 622 -25.99 6.66 0.70
N ALA A 623 -25.71 7.25 -0.46
CA ALA A 623 -25.55 6.50 -1.70
C ALA A 623 -24.27 5.66 -1.72
N PHE A 624 -23.15 6.24 -1.29
CA PHE A 624 -21.84 5.59 -1.26
C PHE A 624 -21.85 4.31 -0.42
N PHE A 625 -22.43 4.36 0.79
CA PHE A 625 -22.53 3.21 1.71
C PHE A 625 -23.77 2.33 1.52
N SER A 626 -24.52 2.55 0.44
CA SER A 626 -25.66 1.68 0.08
C SER A 626 -25.22 0.27 -0.33
N GLN A 627 -23.96 0.14 -0.78
CA GLN A 627 -23.26 -1.10 -1.03
C GLN A 627 -21.90 -1.00 -0.34
N LEU A 628 -21.51 -2.04 0.39
CA LEU A 628 -20.18 -2.15 0.97
C LEU A 628 -19.36 -3.12 0.12
N ASN A 629 -18.06 -2.88 0.04
CA ASN A 629 -17.10 -3.74 -0.65
C ASN A 629 -17.46 -4.00 -2.13
N ALA A 630 -17.84 -2.96 -2.88
CA ALA A 630 -18.31 -3.06 -4.26
C ALA A 630 -17.20 -3.18 -5.32
N GLY A 631 -15.93 -3.12 -4.90
CA GLY A 631 -14.75 -3.14 -5.79
C GLY A 631 -14.45 -1.79 -6.45
N GLY A 632 -13.27 -1.67 -7.07
CA GLY A 632 -12.76 -0.41 -7.64
C GLY A 632 -13.54 0.16 -8.84
N ASN A 633 -14.43 -0.63 -9.45
CA ASN A 633 -15.13 -0.26 -10.69
C ASN A 633 -16.53 0.34 -10.47
N ALA A 634 -16.99 0.45 -9.23
CA ALA A 634 -18.30 0.98 -8.87
C ALA A 634 -18.16 2.24 -8.00
N PRO A 635 -19.12 3.19 -8.05
CA PRO A 635 -19.05 4.45 -7.31
C PRO A 635 -19.52 4.29 -5.84
N TYR A 636 -19.25 3.14 -5.23
CA TYR A 636 -19.64 2.78 -3.87
C TYR A 636 -18.38 2.44 -3.07
N ASP A 637 -18.58 2.29 -1.76
CA ASP A 637 -17.54 1.88 -0.84
C ASP A 637 -16.84 0.58 -1.28
N TRP A 638 -15.51 0.59 -1.23
CA TRP A 638 -14.65 -0.58 -1.35
C TRP A 638 -13.86 -0.78 -0.06
N ALA A 639 -14.54 -1.14 1.03
CA ALA A 639 -13.92 -1.33 2.34
C ALA A 639 -12.81 -2.38 2.45
N GLY A 640 -12.61 -3.23 1.43
CA GLY A 640 -11.45 -4.11 1.31
C GLY A 640 -10.17 -3.41 0.85
N ASN A 641 -10.22 -2.11 0.54
CA ASN A 641 -9.10 -1.28 0.08
C ASN A 641 -8.89 -0.06 1.00
N GLU A 642 -7.62 0.24 1.25
CA GLU A 642 -7.02 1.27 2.11
C GLU A 642 -7.61 2.68 1.95
N ILE A 643 -8.06 3.05 0.75
CA ILE A 643 -8.53 4.40 0.46
C ILE A 643 -9.81 4.76 1.22
N ASP A 644 -10.69 3.78 1.45
CA ASP A 644 -11.97 3.99 2.11
C ASP A 644 -11.93 3.80 3.64
N THR A 645 -10.78 3.41 4.22
CA THR A 645 -10.56 3.13 5.66
C THR A 645 -11.16 4.18 6.61
N THR A 646 -11.15 5.46 6.24
CA THR A 646 -11.69 6.55 7.09
C THR A 646 -13.00 7.16 6.60
N ALA A 647 -13.53 6.68 5.47
CA ALA A 647 -14.75 7.19 4.85
C ALA A 647 -16.00 7.10 5.76
N PRO A 648 -16.20 6.05 6.60
CA PRO A 648 -17.36 6.00 7.48
C PRO A 648 -17.48 7.20 8.44
N TRP A 649 -16.35 7.72 8.91
CA TRP A 649 -16.30 8.86 9.85
C TRP A 649 -16.62 10.21 9.20
N MET A 650 -16.85 10.26 7.88
CA MET A 650 -17.33 11.48 7.23
C MET A 650 -18.69 11.93 7.80
N TYR A 651 -19.51 11.00 8.29
CA TYR A 651 -20.79 11.32 8.93
C TYR A 651 -20.64 12.15 10.21
N ASP A 652 -19.51 12.03 10.93
CA ASP A 652 -19.25 12.82 12.14
C ASP A 652 -19.16 14.31 11.83
N TYR A 653 -18.56 14.67 10.68
CA TYR A 653 -18.37 16.05 10.24
C TYR A 653 -19.67 16.71 9.73
N VAL A 654 -20.70 15.91 9.46
CA VAL A 654 -22.03 16.39 9.07
C VAL A 654 -23.08 16.23 10.17
N GLY A 655 -22.64 15.89 11.39
CA GLY A 655 -23.49 15.80 12.58
C GLY A 655 -24.41 14.57 12.59
N GLN A 656 -24.02 13.48 11.94
CA GLN A 656 -24.78 12.22 11.91
C GLN A 656 -23.96 11.00 12.42
N PRO A 657 -23.34 11.06 13.60
CA PRO A 657 -22.45 9.99 14.08
C PRO A 657 -23.11 8.62 14.24
N TRP A 658 -24.45 8.56 14.38
CA TRP A 658 -25.17 7.28 14.38
C TRP A 658 -25.03 6.52 13.04
N LYS A 659 -24.76 7.21 11.93
CA LYS A 659 -24.47 6.56 10.64
C LYS A 659 -23.02 6.07 10.55
N THR A 660 -22.06 6.77 11.13
CA THR A 660 -20.69 6.23 11.34
C THR A 660 -20.77 4.89 12.08
N GLN A 661 -21.53 4.86 13.17
CA GLN A 661 -21.74 3.68 14.01
C GLN A 661 -22.41 2.53 13.24
N GLU A 662 -23.40 2.84 12.40
CA GLU A 662 -24.09 1.86 11.56
C GLU A 662 -23.15 1.27 10.50
N VAL A 663 -22.43 2.10 9.74
CA VAL A 663 -21.51 1.65 8.70
C VAL A 663 -20.35 0.83 9.29
N ALA A 664 -19.73 1.31 10.37
CA ALA A 664 -18.67 0.57 11.04
C ALA A 664 -19.15 -0.80 11.54
N ARG A 665 -20.36 -0.86 12.12
CA ARG A 665 -20.95 -2.15 12.55
C ARG A 665 -21.15 -3.10 11.36
N ARG A 666 -21.65 -2.58 10.23
CA ARG A 666 -21.84 -3.38 9.01
C ARG A 666 -20.51 -3.88 8.45
N PHE A 667 -19.47 -3.05 8.41
CA PHE A 667 -18.11 -3.48 8.07
C PHE A 667 -17.66 -4.66 8.94
N GLU A 668 -17.81 -4.56 10.26
CA GLU A 668 -17.39 -5.61 11.18
C GLU A 668 -18.18 -6.92 11.04
N THR A 669 -19.49 -6.85 10.75
CA THR A 669 -20.38 -8.03 10.79
C THR A 669 -20.77 -8.61 9.43
N GLU A 670 -20.67 -7.83 8.35
CA GLU A 670 -21.00 -8.27 6.99
C GLU A 670 -19.77 -8.75 6.22
N LEU A 671 -18.59 -8.21 6.52
CA LEU A 671 -17.39 -8.41 5.69
C LEU A 671 -16.34 -9.34 6.29
N PHE A 672 -16.30 -9.49 7.62
CA PHE A 672 -15.37 -10.39 8.30
C PHE A 672 -16.08 -11.65 8.78
N THR A 673 -15.50 -12.81 8.45
CA THR A 673 -16.03 -14.10 8.91
C THR A 673 -14.90 -15.01 9.41
N THR A 674 -15.27 -16.12 10.04
CA THR A 674 -14.30 -17.12 10.52
C THR A 674 -13.90 -18.15 9.46
N ALA A 675 -14.37 -17.99 8.22
CA ALA A 675 -14.05 -18.87 7.11
C ALA A 675 -12.65 -18.57 6.52
N PRO A 676 -12.04 -19.50 5.77
CA PRO A 676 -10.76 -19.26 5.11
C PRO A 676 -10.75 -18.05 4.15
N ASP A 677 -11.89 -17.71 3.56
CA ASP A 677 -12.14 -16.52 2.71
C ASP A 677 -12.73 -15.34 3.49
N GLY A 678 -12.57 -15.33 4.81
CA GLY A 678 -13.24 -14.40 5.72
C GLY A 678 -12.69 -12.97 5.80
N LEU A 679 -11.89 -12.53 4.81
CA LEU A 679 -11.42 -11.15 4.69
C LEU A 679 -12.07 -10.47 3.47
N PRO A 680 -12.45 -9.17 3.56
CA PRO A 680 -13.09 -8.47 2.44
C PRO A 680 -12.15 -8.14 1.27
N GLY A 681 -10.84 -8.12 1.52
CA GLY A 681 -9.79 -7.78 0.57
C GLY A 681 -8.45 -8.28 1.09
N ASN A 682 -7.38 -7.71 0.56
CA ASN A 682 -6.03 -8.03 1.01
C ASN A 682 -5.83 -7.56 2.47
N ASP A 683 -5.18 -8.38 3.30
CA ASP A 683 -4.77 -7.96 4.65
C ASP A 683 -3.62 -6.92 4.68
N ASP A 684 -2.86 -6.78 3.59
CA ASP A 684 -1.69 -5.91 3.40
C ASP A 684 -0.83 -5.67 4.64
N ASN A 685 -0.15 -6.75 5.05
CA ASN A 685 0.71 -6.81 6.23
C ASN A 685 0.00 -6.42 7.55
N GLY A 686 -1.31 -6.62 7.62
CA GLY A 686 -2.15 -6.36 8.78
C GLY A 686 -2.84 -4.99 8.79
N ALA A 687 -2.78 -4.23 7.68
CA ALA A 687 -3.48 -2.95 7.55
C ALA A 687 -4.99 -3.11 7.76
N LEU A 688 -5.63 -3.96 6.95
CA LEU A 688 -7.07 -4.26 7.03
C LEU A 688 -7.46 -4.92 8.36
N SER A 689 -6.68 -5.90 8.83
CA SER A 689 -6.89 -6.49 10.15
C SER A 689 -6.84 -5.46 11.28
N SER A 690 -5.92 -4.50 11.23
CA SER A 690 -5.83 -3.48 12.29
C SER A 690 -6.99 -2.48 12.24
N GLU A 691 -7.56 -2.22 11.07
CA GLU A 691 -8.80 -1.46 10.92
C GLU A 691 -9.97 -2.15 11.63
N TYR A 692 -10.13 -3.47 11.45
CA TYR A 692 -11.12 -4.25 12.20
C TYR A 692 -10.93 -4.13 13.72
N VAL A 693 -9.68 -4.26 14.20
CA VAL A 693 -9.37 -4.14 15.63
C VAL A 693 -9.79 -2.77 16.17
N TRP A 694 -9.50 -1.70 15.44
CA TRP A 694 -9.91 -0.34 15.79
C TRP A 694 -11.44 -0.20 15.83
N ALA A 695 -12.14 -0.60 14.76
CA ALA A 695 -13.60 -0.56 14.67
C ALA A 695 -14.26 -1.31 15.84
N ALA A 696 -13.77 -2.51 16.18
CA ALA A 696 -14.27 -3.33 17.29
C ALA A 696 -14.03 -2.72 18.68
N LEU A 697 -12.97 -1.94 18.82
CA LEU A 697 -12.71 -1.13 20.02
C LEU A 697 -13.55 0.16 20.06
N GLY A 698 -14.23 0.50 18.97
CA GLY A 698 -15.13 1.66 18.88
C GLY A 698 -14.43 2.97 18.56
N MET A 699 -13.23 2.94 17.98
CA MET A 699 -12.51 4.15 17.57
C MET A 699 -11.51 3.90 16.42
N MET A 700 -11.08 4.94 15.72
CA MET A 700 -10.12 4.86 14.61
C MET A 700 -9.18 6.08 14.60
N PRO A 701 -7.88 5.96 14.20
CA PRO A 701 -7.02 7.11 13.95
C PRO A 701 -7.65 8.03 12.90
N ALA A 702 -7.90 9.29 13.27
CA ALA A 702 -8.71 10.20 12.46
C ALA A 702 -7.92 10.92 11.37
N THR A 703 -6.69 11.35 11.71
CA THR A 703 -5.88 12.20 10.85
C THR A 703 -4.41 11.79 10.97
N PRO A 704 -3.78 11.31 9.87
CA PRO A 704 -2.36 10.93 9.85
C PRO A 704 -1.43 12.01 10.38
N GLY A 705 -0.44 11.62 11.19
CA GLY A 705 0.50 12.55 11.85
C GLY A 705 -0.04 13.21 13.12
N THR A 706 -1.25 12.82 13.58
CA THR A 706 -1.87 13.35 14.79
C THR A 706 -2.43 12.20 15.65
N PRO A 707 -2.42 12.33 16.99
CA PRO A 707 -2.93 11.27 17.88
C PRO A 707 -4.45 11.36 18.10
N ALA A 708 -5.19 11.95 17.15
CA ALA A 708 -6.65 12.08 17.25
C ALA A 708 -7.32 10.74 16.93
N LEU A 709 -8.25 10.33 17.77
CA LEU A 709 -9.05 9.11 17.61
C LEU A 709 -10.52 9.49 17.42
N ALA A 710 -11.08 9.20 16.26
CA ALA A 710 -12.50 9.36 15.97
C ALA A 710 -13.28 8.15 16.52
N LEU A 711 -14.53 8.34 16.91
CA LEU A 711 -15.35 7.35 17.61
C LEU A 711 -16.41 6.75 16.69
N ASN A 712 -16.53 5.43 16.70
CA ASN A 712 -17.73 4.71 16.29
C ASN A 712 -18.40 4.12 17.56
N SER A 713 -18.57 2.81 17.65
CA SER A 713 -19.06 2.14 18.85
C SER A 713 -18.41 0.78 19.07
N PRO A 714 -18.09 0.41 20.33
CA PRO A 714 -17.42 -0.86 20.61
C PRO A 714 -18.34 -2.06 20.35
N LEU A 715 -17.77 -3.10 19.73
CA LEU A 715 -18.43 -4.40 19.53
C LEU A 715 -18.41 -5.26 20.80
N VAL A 716 -17.34 -5.13 21.59
CA VAL A 716 -17.10 -5.92 22.79
C VAL A 716 -17.62 -5.21 24.04
N LYS A 717 -18.17 -5.97 25.01
CA LYS A 717 -18.73 -5.37 26.24
C LYS A 717 -17.68 -4.77 27.16
N ARG A 718 -16.44 -5.25 27.06
CA ARG A 718 -15.31 -4.73 27.83
C ARG A 718 -14.01 -4.92 27.05
N ALA A 719 -13.17 -3.88 27.03
CA ALA A 719 -11.81 -3.93 26.52
C ALA A 719 -10.82 -3.27 27.50
N VAL A 720 -9.62 -3.83 27.61
CA VAL A 720 -8.50 -3.26 28.36
C VAL A 720 -7.25 -3.27 27.48
N ILE A 721 -6.75 -2.09 27.13
CA ILE A 721 -5.61 -1.88 26.24
C ILE A 721 -4.42 -1.39 27.08
N SER A 722 -3.29 -2.08 27.01
CA SER A 722 -2.06 -1.74 27.74
C SER A 722 -1.09 -0.96 26.85
N LEU A 723 -0.84 0.32 27.16
CA LEU A 723 -0.16 1.26 26.25
C LEU A 723 1.38 1.15 26.19
N GLY A 724 1.96 0.05 26.67
CA GLY A 724 3.42 -0.17 26.68
C GLY A 724 4.24 0.76 27.60
N ASN A 725 3.72 1.92 27.98
CA ASN A 725 4.35 2.96 28.81
C ASN A 725 3.84 2.97 30.27
N GLY A 726 3.15 1.91 30.69
CA GLY A 726 2.54 1.77 32.02
C GLY A 726 1.14 2.36 32.16
N HIS A 727 0.63 3.06 31.15
CA HIS A 727 -0.76 3.50 31.08
C HIS A 727 -1.67 2.45 30.44
N ARG A 728 -2.99 2.63 30.59
CA ARG A 728 -4.00 1.76 30.00
C ARG A 728 -5.24 2.54 29.55
N ILE A 729 -5.94 1.99 28.56
CA ILE A 729 -7.31 2.38 28.23
C ILE A 729 -8.26 1.28 28.73
N THR A 730 -9.35 1.67 29.37
CA THR A 730 -10.46 0.78 29.70
C THR A 730 -11.69 1.23 28.95
N ILE A 731 -12.39 0.31 28.27
CA ILE A 731 -13.67 0.57 27.62
C ILE A 731 -14.69 -0.36 28.28
N ASP A 732 -15.74 0.20 28.87
CA ASP A 732 -16.84 -0.53 29.48
C ASP A 732 -18.15 -0.17 28.75
N ALA A 733 -18.69 -1.13 27.99
CA ALA A 733 -19.88 -0.99 27.16
C ALA A 733 -20.83 -2.19 27.38
N PRO A 734 -21.48 -2.33 28.54
CA PRO A 734 -22.16 -3.57 28.94
C PRO A 734 -23.32 -4.00 28.03
N LYS A 735 -23.82 -3.09 27.18
CA LYS A 735 -24.89 -3.33 26.20
C LYS A 735 -24.37 -3.57 24.78
N ALA A 736 -23.05 -3.64 24.57
CA ALA A 736 -22.48 -3.95 23.27
C ALA A 736 -22.99 -5.30 22.76
N ALA A 737 -23.40 -5.29 21.50
CA ALA A 737 -23.92 -6.41 20.73
C ALA A 737 -23.91 -6.01 19.24
N ASP A 738 -23.87 -7.00 18.36
CA ASP A 738 -24.00 -6.86 16.90
C ASP A 738 -25.15 -5.92 16.49
N ASN A 739 -26.31 -6.03 17.13
CA ASN A 739 -27.52 -5.28 16.83
C ASN A 739 -27.69 -3.99 17.64
N ALA A 740 -26.70 -3.60 18.45
CA ALA A 740 -26.74 -2.42 19.32
C ALA A 740 -25.60 -1.42 19.02
N PRO A 741 -25.46 -0.93 17.77
CA PRO A 741 -24.35 -0.06 17.40
C PRO A 741 -24.47 1.36 17.96
N TYR A 742 -25.63 1.79 18.43
CA TYR A 742 -25.89 3.22 18.61
C TYR A 742 -25.50 3.74 19.99
N VAL A 743 -24.61 4.73 20.03
CA VAL A 743 -24.23 5.42 21.27
C VAL A 743 -25.34 6.38 21.70
N THR A 744 -25.77 6.26 22.94
CA THR A 744 -26.79 7.11 23.59
C THR A 744 -26.22 7.97 24.72
N GLY A 745 -24.97 7.71 25.10
CA GLY A 745 -24.26 8.45 26.14
C GLY A 745 -22.85 7.91 26.33
N MET A 746 -21.93 8.78 26.73
CA MET A 746 -20.53 8.43 26.96
C MET A 746 -19.98 9.20 28.16
N ARG A 747 -19.07 8.56 28.89
CA ARG A 747 -18.28 9.23 29.94
C ARG A 747 -16.80 8.93 29.76
N LEU A 748 -15.99 9.99 29.77
CA LEU A 748 -14.53 9.91 29.79
C LEU A 748 -14.04 10.22 31.21
N ASP A 749 -13.31 9.29 31.82
CA ASP A 749 -12.84 9.36 33.21
C ASP A 749 -13.98 9.73 34.19
N GLY A 750 -15.15 9.15 33.95
CA GLY A 750 -16.35 9.39 34.74
C GLY A 750 -16.97 10.78 34.59
N ARG A 751 -16.63 11.56 33.56
CA ARG A 751 -17.29 12.83 33.22
C ARG A 751 -18.08 12.70 31.93
N HIS A 752 -19.23 13.37 31.85
CA HIS A 752 -20.03 13.40 30.62
C HIS A 752 -19.17 13.84 29.43
N PHE A 753 -19.26 13.08 28.34
CA PHE A 753 -18.49 13.29 27.13
C PHE A 753 -19.41 13.27 25.91
N GLU A 754 -19.35 14.34 25.12
CA GLU A 754 -20.25 14.58 23.99
C GLU A 754 -19.46 15.15 22.81
N SER A 755 -18.65 14.28 22.21
CA SER A 755 -17.86 14.51 21.01
C SER A 755 -17.60 13.17 20.35
N THR A 756 -17.38 13.17 19.04
CA THR A 756 -16.97 11.98 18.28
C THR A 756 -15.46 11.86 18.16
N ALA A 757 -14.67 12.68 18.87
CA ALA A 757 -13.22 12.61 18.86
C ALA A 757 -12.64 12.66 20.26
N LEU A 758 -11.87 11.63 20.62
CA LEU A 758 -11.19 11.56 21.91
C LEU A 758 -10.08 12.61 21.99
N PRO A 759 -9.79 13.15 23.19
CA PRO A 759 -8.67 14.06 23.37
C PRO A 759 -7.36 13.40 22.90
N ALA A 760 -6.53 14.14 22.18
CA ALA A 760 -5.20 13.71 21.69
C ALA A 760 -4.33 13.01 22.75
N SER A 761 -4.47 13.37 24.02
CA SER A 761 -3.74 12.73 25.12
C SER A 761 -4.17 11.29 25.40
N PHE A 762 -5.36 10.86 24.98
CA PHE A 762 -5.91 9.54 25.27
C PHE A 762 -5.05 8.43 24.65
N ALA A 763 -4.57 8.63 23.42
CA ALA A 763 -3.70 7.69 22.72
C ALA A 763 -2.39 7.38 23.49
N THR A 764 -1.88 8.33 24.28
CA THR A 764 -0.58 8.18 24.99
C THR A 764 -0.70 8.05 26.51
N ARG A 765 -1.77 8.57 27.13
CA ARG A 765 -1.99 8.55 28.58
C ARG A 765 -3.11 7.63 29.04
N GLY A 766 -3.91 7.13 28.10
CA GLY A 766 -5.08 6.31 28.36
C GLY A 766 -6.20 7.05 29.09
N GLY A 767 -7.12 6.27 29.63
CA GLY A 767 -8.33 6.75 30.31
C GLY A 767 -9.41 5.67 30.38
N ASP A 768 -10.48 5.96 31.10
CA ASP A 768 -11.63 5.05 31.21
C ASP A 768 -12.83 5.61 30.42
N LEU A 769 -13.37 4.81 29.51
CA LEU A 769 -14.52 5.12 28.67
C LEU A 769 -15.73 4.26 29.07
N ASP A 770 -16.74 4.88 29.67
CA ASP A 770 -18.05 4.24 29.90
C ASP A 770 -18.97 4.57 28.71
N VAL A 771 -19.51 3.56 28.01
CA VAL A 771 -20.33 3.75 26.79
C VAL A 771 -21.71 3.12 26.97
N ASP A 772 -22.77 3.91 26.78
CA ASP A 772 -24.16 3.44 26.76
C ASP A 772 -24.64 3.22 25.32
N LEU A 773 -24.96 1.97 25.00
CA LEU A 773 -25.40 1.54 23.66
C LEU A 773 -26.90 1.21 23.58
N SER A 774 -27.44 1.23 22.36
CA SER A 774 -28.86 1.03 22.03
C SER A 774 -29.01 0.34 20.67
N THR A 775 -30.12 -0.39 20.50
CA THR A 775 -30.55 -0.96 19.20
C THR A 775 -31.27 0.05 18.30
N ARG A 776 -31.51 1.27 18.80
CA ARG A 776 -32.13 2.37 18.06
C ARG A 776 -31.19 3.57 18.05
N ALA A 777 -31.04 4.17 16.87
CA ALA A 777 -30.26 5.38 16.68
C ALA A 777 -30.70 6.50 17.63
N ASP A 778 -29.74 7.10 18.31
CA ASP A 778 -29.92 8.39 18.96
C ASP A 778 -29.40 9.48 18.04
N THR A 779 -30.32 10.28 17.51
CA THR A 779 -30.01 11.36 16.58
C THR A 779 -29.63 12.67 17.27
N HIS A 780 -29.28 12.64 18.56
CA HIS A 780 -28.92 13.83 19.35
C HIS A 780 -27.48 13.78 19.88
N TRP A 781 -26.97 12.60 20.26
CA TRP A 781 -25.63 12.46 20.82
C TRP A 781 -24.55 12.94 19.84
N ALA A 782 -23.67 13.83 20.32
CA ALA A 782 -22.50 14.35 19.59
C ALA A 782 -22.80 14.93 18.19
N THR A 783 -23.95 15.60 18.03
CA THR A 783 -24.38 16.24 16.77
C THR A 783 -24.00 17.71 16.63
N GLY A 784 -23.40 18.28 17.68
CA GLY A 784 -23.01 19.69 17.71
C GLY A 784 -21.91 20.02 16.69
N ALA A 785 -21.88 21.27 16.21
CA ALA A 785 -20.93 21.73 15.19
C ALA A 785 -19.44 21.61 15.56
N THR A 786 -19.12 21.37 16.84
CA THR A 786 -17.76 21.20 17.36
C THR A 786 -17.51 19.77 17.88
N ALA A 787 -18.45 18.85 17.65
CA ALA A 787 -18.35 17.48 18.15
C ALA A 787 -17.43 16.60 17.29
N ALA A 788 -17.33 16.90 16.00
CA ALA A 788 -16.52 16.19 15.01
C ALA A 788 -15.01 16.22 15.34
N PRO A 789 -14.21 15.31 14.75
CA PRO A 789 -12.76 15.37 14.89
C PRO A 789 -12.15 16.66 14.33
N PRO A 790 -10.94 17.03 14.76
CA PRO A 790 -10.29 18.25 14.29
C PRO A 790 -10.01 18.24 12.79
N SER A 791 -10.23 19.38 12.12
CA SER A 791 -9.74 19.63 10.76
C SER A 791 -8.71 20.76 10.76
N TYR A 792 -7.69 20.64 9.92
CA TYR A 792 -6.49 21.47 9.90
C TYR A 792 -6.50 22.44 8.72
N ARG A 793 -7.36 23.44 8.86
CA ARG A 793 -7.75 24.44 7.85
C ARG A 793 -6.69 25.50 7.50
N THR A 794 -5.42 25.28 7.86
CA THR A 794 -4.36 26.28 7.64
C THR A 794 -3.97 26.30 6.17
N GLY A 795 -4.14 27.46 5.52
CA GLY A 795 -3.83 27.59 4.08
C GLY A 795 -5.02 27.33 3.17
N GLU A 796 -6.23 27.11 3.72
CA GLU A 796 -7.44 27.12 2.91
C GLU A 796 -7.60 28.43 2.16
N VAL A 797 -7.97 28.32 0.89
CA VAL A 797 -8.34 29.46 0.06
C VAL A 797 -9.80 29.80 0.29
N PRO A 798 -10.20 31.08 0.18
CA PRO A 798 -11.57 31.43 0.52
C PRO A 798 -12.59 31.01 -0.55
N ALA A 799 -12.14 30.67 -1.75
CA ALA A 799 -12.98 30.19 -2.84
C ALA A 799 -12.14 29.48 -3.92
N VAL A 800 -12.80 28.67 -4.75
CA VAL A 800 -12.20 27.96 -5.90
C VAL A 800 -12.92 28.37 -7.18
N GLY A 801 -12.15 28.73 -8.20
CA GLY A 801 -12.63 29.08 -9.52
C GLY A 801 -12.74 27.85 -10.43
N TYR A 802 -13.65 27.89 -11.39
CA TYR A 802 -13.84 26.81 -12.36
C TYR A 802 -14.44 27.33 -13.67
N LEU A 803 -14.29 26.53 -14.73
CA LEU A 803 -14.91 26.74 -16.04
C LEU A 803 -15.67 25.48 -16.44
N THR A 804 -16.90 25.63 -16.94
CA THR A 804 -17.74 24.48 -17.35
C THR A 804 -18.49 24.76 -18.67
N PRO A 805 -18.63 23.78 -19.59
CA PRO A 805 -18.04 22.43 -19.51
C PRO A 805 -16.50 22.47 -19.54
N THR A 806 -15.87 21.43 -19.01
CA THR A 806 -14.40 21.33 -18.84
C THR A 806 -13.66 20.98 -20.14
N GLY A 807 -14.40 20.64 -21.20
CA GLY A 807 -13.93 20.60 -22.59
C GLY A 807 -15.01 21.10 -23.54
N THR A 808 -14.61 21.67 -24.68
CA THR A 808 -15.54 22.08 -25.74
C THR A 808 -14.91 21.92 -27.12
N GLN A 809 -15.69 21.42 -28.08
CA GLN A 809 -15.28 21.38 -29.47
C GLN A 809 -15.82 22.61 -30.20
N VAL A 810 -14.93 23.34 -30.89
CA VAL A 810 -15.28 24.52 -31.68
C VAL A 810 -14.63 24.40 -33.05
N THR A 811 -15.46 24.34 -34.10
CA THR A 811 -14.97 24.33 -35.48
C THR A 811 -14.24 25.63 -35.81
N PRO A 812 -13.19 25.62 -36.65
CA PRO A 812 -12.55 26.84 -37.13
C PRO A 812 -13.57 27.87 -37.67
N GLY A 813 -13.45 29.12 -37.23
CA GLY A 813 -14.38 30.21 -37.56
C GLY A 813 -15.70 30.20 -36.77
N GLY A 814 -15.86 29.25 -35.84
CA GLY A 814 -17.04 29.07 -35.02
C GLY A 814 -16.92 29.65 -33.61
N THR A 815 -17.98 29.45 -32.83
CA THR A 815 -18.06 29.82 -31.41
C THR A 815 -18.61 28.65 -30.59
N SER A 816 -18.12 28.47 -29.37
CA SER A 816 -18.65 27.48 -28.43
C SER A 816 -20.11 27.75 -28.08
N LEU A 817 -20.82 26.72 -27.59
CA LEU A 817 -21.99 26.94 -26.74
C LEU A 817 -21.58 27.79 -25.51
N PRO A 818 -22.51 28.52 -24.86
CA PRO A 818 -22.16 29.34 -23.70
C PRO A 818 -21.48 28.49 -22.62
N ALA A 819 -20.17 28.71 -22.43
CA ALA A 819 -19.43 28.19 -21.29
C ALA A 819 -19.67 29.10 -20.09
N THR A 820 -19.34 28.62 -18.88
CA THR A 820 -19.58 29.36 -17.65
C THR A 820 -18.29 29.45 -16.85
N VAL A 821 -17.80 30.68 -16.68
CA VAL A 821 -16.80 30.98 -15.66
C VAL A 821 -17.54 31.10 -14.33
N GLY A 822 -17.09 30.37 -13.32
CA GLY A 822 -17.69 30.41 -12.01
C GLY A 822 -16.69 30.36 -10.88
N VAL A 823 -17.16 30.72 -9.70
CA VAL A 823 -16.42 30.62 -8.46
C VAL A 823 -17.35 30.08 -7.38
N SER A 824 -16.83 29.18 -6.55
CA SER A 824 -17.53 28.62 -5.39
C SER A 824 -16.76 28.96 -4.12
N GLU A 825 -17.48 29.37 -3.08
CA GLU A 825 -16.93 29.58 -1.75
C GLU A 825 -16.42 28.25 -1.18
N LEU A 826 -15.28 28.28 -0.48
CA LEU A 826 -14.67 27.11 0.16
C LEU A 826 -14.53 27.37 1.67
N ALA A 827 -13.78 28.40 2.03
CA ALA A 827 -13.54 28.78 3.41
C ALA A 827 -13.79 30.28 3.68
N GLY A 828 -14.31 30.60 4.86
CA GLY A 828 -14.54 32.01 5.24
C GLY A 828 -15.48 32.73 4.27
N HIS A 829 -15.12 33.97 3.89
CA HIS A 829 -15.87 34.79 2.93
C HIS A 829 -14.95 35.44 1.90
N ALA A 830 -14.94 34.92 0.67
CA ALA A 830 -14.15 35.48 -0.44
C ALA A 830 -14.65 36.87 -0.90
N GLY A 831 -15.91 37.20 -0.61
CA GLY A 831 -16.52 38.46 -0.97
C GLY A 831 -16.65 38.63 -2.48
N THR A 832 -15.73 39.36 -3.10
CA THR A 832 -15.75 39.63 -4.54
C THR A 832 -14.48 39.10 -5.19
N VAL A 833 -14.64 38.30 -6.26
CA VAL A 833 -13.55 37.64 -6.98
C VAL A 833 -13.46 38.21 -8.39
N ARG A 834 -12.26 38.67 -8.78
CA ARG A 834 -11.95 39.10 -10.14
C ARG A 834 -11.47 37.89 -10.93
N TRP A 835 -11.84 37.82 -12.20
CA TRP A 835 -11.38 36.78 -13.09
C TRP A 835 -10.95 37.33 -14.45
N SER A 836 -10.02 36.64 -15.10
CA SER A 836 -9.59 36.90 -16.48
C SER A 836 -9.31 35.57 -17.18
N ALA A 837 -9.78 35.44 -18.42
CA ALA A 837 -9.61 34.27 -19.25
C ALA A 837 -8.78 34.61 -20.49
N ALA A 838 -7.82 33.76 -20.83
CA ALA A 838 -6.96 33.93 -21.99
C ALA A 838 -6.55 32.56 -22.57
N SER A 839 -6.22 32.55 -23.85
CA SER A 839 -5.47 31.48 -24.50
C SER A 839 -4.14 32.05 -24.98
N ASP A 840 -3.08 31.25 -24.90
CA ASP A 840 -1.79 31.53 -25.53
C ASP A 840 -1.79 31.21 -27.03
N VAL A 841 -2.84 30.54 -27.51
CA VAL A 841 -3.01 30.18 -28.92
C VAL A 841 -3.63 31.34 -29.72
N PRO A 842 -2.92 31.87 -30.73
CA PRO A 842 -3.49 32.85 -31.64
C PRO A 842 -4.77 32.34 -32.30
N GLY A 843 -5.84 33.13 -32.25
CA GLY A 843 -7.13 32.77 -32.86
C GLY A 843 -8.17 32.24 -31.87
N VAL A 844 -7.77 31.81 -30.67
CA VAL A 844 -8.69 31.40 -29.60
C VAL A 844 -8.95 32.58 -28.66
N THR A 845 -10.20 33.01 -28.55
CA THR A 845 -10.58 34.19 -27.74
C THR A 845 -11.80 33.93 -26.86
N VAL A 846 -11.87 34.59 -25.70
CA VAL A 846 -12.98 34.46 -24.74
C VAL A 846 -13.71 35.79 -24.62
N THR A 847 -15.05 35.78 -24.70
CA THR A 847 -15.88 36.98 -24.55
C THR A 847 -17.01 36.78 -23.54
N PRO A 848 -17.12 37.61 -22.48
CA PRO A 848 -16.10 38.56 -22.03
C PRO A 848 -14.81 37.83 -21.60
N SER A 849 -13.64 38.47 -21.75
CA SER A 849 -12.35 37.90 -21.34
C SER A 849 -11.99 38.20 -19.88
N SER A 850 -12.78 39.00 -19.18
CA SER A 850 -12.58 39.29 -17.76
C SER A 850 -13.85 39.83 -17.12
N GLY A 851 -13.89 39.78 -15.79
CA GLY A 851 -15.04 40.27 -15.05
C GLY A 851 -14.89 40.15 -13.54
N THR A 852 -16.02 40.17 -12.85
CA THR A 852 -16.10 40.07 -11.40
C THR A 852 -17.30 39.22 -10.98
N LEU A 853 -17.08 38.33 -10.02
CA LEU A 853 -18.06 37.42 -9.44
C LEU A 853 -18.27 37.78 -7.96
N ASP A 854 -19.52 37.82 -7.52
CA ASP A 854 -19.89 38.29 -6.17
C ASP A 854 -20.45 37.15 -5.30
N LEU A 855 -19.63 36.67 -4.36
CA LEU A 855 -19.98 35.65 -3.40
C LEU A 855 -20.65 36.20 -2.12
N ARG A 856 -20.84 37.53 -1.99
CA ARG A 856 -21.47 38.13 -0.79
C ARG A 856 -22.95 37.76 -0.61
N ARG A 857 -23.59 37.25 -1.66
CA ARG A 857 -25.03 36.94 -1.68
C ARG A 857 -25.34 35.46 -1.85
N ALA A 858 -24.36 34.67 -2.29
CA ALA A 858 -24.50 33.25 -2.56
C ALA A 858 -23.14 32.57 -2.53
N ALA A 859 -23.10 31.31 -2.09
CA ALA A 859 -21.89 30.49 -2.05
C ALA A 859 -21.31 30.17 -3.45
N ARG A 860 -22.01 30.52 -4.53
CA ARG A 860 -21.56 30.34 -5.90
C ARG A 860 -21.98 31.53 -6.75
N ALA A 861 -21.09 31.98 -7.62
CA ALA A 861 -21.35 33.04 -8.58
C ALA A 861 -20.81 32.64 -9.95
N THR A 862 -21.54 32.98 -11.01
CA THR A 862 -21.21 32.57 -12.38
C THR A 862 -21.44 33.69 -13.38
N VAL A 863 -20.77 33.58 -14.53
CA VAL A 863 -20.97 34.44 -15.69
C VAL A 863 -20.82 33.61 -16.97
N PRO A 864 -21.74 33.74 -17.93
CA PRO A 864 -21.60 33.08 -19.22
C PRO A 864 -20.47 33.73 -20.03
N VAL A 865 -19.71 32.90 -20.73
CA VAL A 865 -18.67 33.31 -21.69
C VAL A 865 -18.82 32.53 -22.99
N THR A 866 -18.37 33.11 -24.08
CA THR A 866 -18.30 32.48 -25.40
C THR A 866 -16.84 32.38 -25.82
N ILE A 867 -16.42 31.19 -26.21
CA ILE A 867 -15.10 30.96 -26.78
C ILE A 867 -15.25 31.01 -28.29
N SER A 868 -14.42 31.80 -28.97
CA SER A 868 -14.40 31.94 -30.43
C SER A 868 -13.07 31.46 -30.98
N VAL A 869 -13.12 30.73 -32.08
CA VAL A 869 -11.95 30.18 -32.76
C VAL A 869 -11.87 30.80 -34.15
N ALA A 870 -10.74 31.44 -34.47
CA ALA A 870 -10.50 32.02 -35.79
C ALA A 870 -10.44 30.93 -36.88
N ALA A 871 -10.78 31.28 -38.11
CA ALA A 871 -10.85 30.32 -39.22
C ALA A 871 -9.50 29.67 -39.58
N ASP A 872 -8.39 30.33 -39.25
CA ASP A 872 -7.01 29.92 -39.45
C ASP A 872 -6.37 29.29 -38.22
N THR A 873 -7.14 29.03 -37.16
CA THR A 873 -6.63 28.32 -35.97
C THR A 873 -6.31 26.87 -36.35
N PRO A 874 -5.08 26.38 -36.11
CA PRO A 874 -4.72 24.99 -36.39
C PRO A 874 -5.63 24.00 -35.65
N SER A 875 -5.81 22.81 -36.20
CA SER A 875 -6.47 21.75 -35.44
C SER A 875 -5.62 21.34 -34.24
N GLY A 876 -6.27 20.83 -33.20
CA GLY A 876 -5.60 20.40 -31.97
C GLY A 876 -6.33 20.81 -30.70
N TYR A 877 -5.64 20.66 -29.59
CA TYR A 877 -6.10 20.97 -28.24
C TYR A 877 -5.53 22.32 -27.80
N HIS A 878 -6.41 23.31 -27.63
CA HIS A 878 -6.00 24.69 -27.32
C HIS A 878 -6.56 25.11 -25.96
N PRO A 879 -5.73 25.17 -24.90
CA PRO A 879 -6.21 25.51 -23.58
C PRO A 879 -6.60 27.00 -23.49
N VAL A 880 -7.70 27.25 -22.78
CA VAL A 880 -8.11 28.56 -22.30
C VAL A 880 -8.03 28.51 -20.79
N THR A 881 -7.11 29.28 -20.22
CA THR A 881 -6.89 29.36 -18.78
C THR A 881 -7.72 30.49 -18.19
N VAL A 882 -8.19 30.31 -16.95
CA VAL A 882 -8.89 31.35 -16.19
C VAL A 882 -8.20 31.60 -14.86
N ASP A 883 -7.68 32.81 -14.71
CA ASP A 883 -7.11 33.31 -13.47
C ASP A 883 -8.21 33.87 -12.56
N PHE A 884 -8.16 33.55 -11.27
CA PHE A 884 -9.07 34.08 -10.26
C PHE A 884 -8.29 34.73 -9.12
N ARG A 885 -8.73 35.91 -8.69
CA ARG A 885 -8.13 36.63 -7.55
C ARG A 885 -9.19 37.25 -6.64
N THR A 886 -8.99 37.14 -5.33
CA THR A 886 -9.82 37.87 -4.36
C THR A 886 -9.62 39.37 -4.49
N ALA A 887 -10.51 40.17 -3.89
CA ALA A 887 -10.33 41.62 -3.80
C ALA A 887 -9.01 42.04 -3.13
N GLY A 888 -8.47 41.21 -2.22
CA GLY A 888 -7.17 41.40 -1.58
C GLY A 888 -5.96 40.99 -2.43
N GLY A 889 -6.17 40.43 -3.62
CA GLY A 889 -5.11 40.02 -4.55
C GLY A 889 -4.64 38.57 -4.41
N THR A 890 -5.15 37.82 -3.42
CA THR A 890 -4.87 36.38 -3.25
C THR A 890 -5.31 35.62 -4.49
N ALA A 891 -4.38 34.87 -5.10
CA ALA A 891 -4.71 33.96 -6.19
C ALA A 891 -5.56 32.81 -5.63
N LEU A 892 -6.58 32.41 -6.39
CA LEU A 892 -7.43 31.27 -6.08
C LEU A 892 -7.14 30.16 -7.10
N PRO A 893 -7.32 28.87 -6.73
CA PRO A 893 -7.22 27.79 -7.69
C PRO A 893 -8.19 28.07 -8.85
N GLY A 894 -7.63 28.15 -10.06
CA GLY A 894 -8.37 28.41 -11.28
C GLY A 894 -8.66 27.13 -12.04
N GLY A 895 -9.04 27.25 -13.29
CA GLY A 895 -9.23 26.10 -14.17
C GLY A 895 -8.94 26.48 -15.62
N ALA A 896 -8.61 25.48 -16.41
CA ALA A 896 -8.60 25.60 -17.85
C ALA A 896 -9.79 24.84 -18.45
N VAL A 897 -10.17 25.25 -19.66
CA VAL A 897 -10.95 24.42 -20.57
C VAL A 897 -10.08 24.14 -21.78
N VAL A 898 -10.08 22.89 -22.23
CA VAL A 898 -9.44 22.54 -23.50
C VAL A 898 -10.45 22.80 -24.62
N VAL A 899 -10.05 23.64 -25.57
CA VAL A 899 -10.81 23.92 -26.79
C VAL A 899 -10.29 23.00 -27.89
N THR A 900 -11.09 22.01 -28.25
CA THR A 900 -10.77 21.09 -29.33
C THR A 900 -11.16 21.72 -30.67
N VAL A 901 -10.18 21.99 -31.52
CA VAL A 901 -10.39 22.52 -32.86
C VAL A 901 -10.20 21.38 -33.86
N PRO A 902 -11.27 20.86 -34.50
CA PRO A 902 -11.15 19.76 -35.42
C PRO A 902 -10.47 20.16 -36.73
N ALA A 903 -9.76 19.22 -37.33
CA ALA A 903 -9.19 19.30 -38.66
C ALA A 903 -10.31 19.41 -39.72
N ALA A 904 -10.08 20.25 -40.71
CA ALA A 904 -11.07 20.53 -41.77
C ALA A 904 -11.21 19.37 -42.78
N ASP A 905 -10.20 18.51 -42.89
CA ASP A 905 -10.17 17.37 -43.80
C ASP A 905 -10.86 16.11 -43.23
N GLY A 906 -11.25 16.13 -41.95
CA GLY A 906 -11.90 15.01 -41.28
C GLY A 906 -10.96 13.86 -40.88
N ALA A 907 -9.64 14.05 -40.99
CA ALA A 907 -8.65 13.06 -40.58
C ALA A 907 -8.10 13.35 -39.18
N ALA A 908 -7.78 12.30 -38.44
CA ALA A 908 -6.93 12.40 -37.27
C ALA A 908 -5.50 11.96 -37.63
N THR A 909 -4.50 12.66 -37.11
CA THR A 909 -3.10 12.23 -37.20
C THR A 909 -2.43 12.23 -35.84
N ALA A 910 -1.64 11.19 -35.62
CA ALA A 910 -0.92 10.91 -34.40
C ALA A 910 0.48 10.39 -34.75
N CYS A 911 1.47 10.67 -33.93
CA CYS A 911 2.84 10.21 -34.20
C CYS A 911 3.67 10.12 -32.94
N ASP A 912 4.73 9.34 -33.05
CA ASP A 912 5.77 9.23 -32.04
C ASP A 912 7.13 9.37 -32.73
N THR A 913 7.98 10.25 -32.21
CA THR A 913 9.38 10.37 -32.64
C THR A 913 10.27 9.68 -31.62
N LEU A 914 10.87 8.57 -32.04
CA LEU A 914 11.54 7.62 -31.17
C LEU A 914 12.99 8.02 -30.88
N GLY A 915 13.45 7.78 -29.67
CA GLY A 915 14.83 8.04 -29.26
C GLY A 915 15.13 7.67 -27.82
N ALA A 916 16.08 8.37 -27.20
CA ALA A 916 16.38 8.22 -25.77
C ALA A 916 15.24 8.74 -24.88
N THR A 917 14.48 9.69 -25.39
CA THR A 917 13.19 10.14 -24.86
C THR A 917 12.29 10.32 -26.05
N ASP A 918 11.17 9.60 -26.03
CA ASP A 918 10.21 9.60 -27.13
C ASP A 918 9.38 10.89 -27.09
N THR A 919 8.99 11.39 -28.26
CA THR A 919 8.13 12.58 -28.38
C THR A 919 6.78 12.13 -28.91
N GLU A 920 5.90 11.77 -27.97
CA GLU A 920 4.55 11.27 -28.23
C GLU A 920 3.60 12.42 -28.59
N CYS A 921 2.82 12.23 -29.65
CA CYS A 921 1.83 13.18 -30.16
C CYS A 921 0.56 12.41 -30.55
N GLY A 922 -0.18 11.94 -29.54
CA GLY A 922 -1.38 11.11 -29.72
C GLY A 922 -1.11 9.66 -30.15
N LEU A 923 0.17 9.26 -30.20
CA LEU A 923 0.63 7.89 -30.42
C LEU A 923 1.68 7.58 -29.37
N ARG A 924 1.51 6.46 -28.67
CA ARG A 924 2.39 6.05 -27.57
C ARG A 924 3.10 4.74 -27.89
N PHE A 925 4.42 4.75 -27.83
CA PHE A 925 5.22 3.53 -27.84
C PHE A 925 5.09 2.74 -26.52
N ARG A 926 4.95 1.42 -26.62
CA ARG A 926 4.86 0.50 -25.47
C ARG A 926 6.04 -0.45 -25.48
N ASP A 927 6.99 -0.20 -24.59
CA ASP A 927 8.18 -1.04 -24.41
C ASP A 927 7.88 -2.21 -23.45
N ASN A 928 7.44 -3.36 -23.96
CA ASN A 928 7.02 -4.51 -23.13
C ASN A 928 7.20 -5.87 -23.84
N GLY A 929 7.38 -6.94 -23.07
CA GLY A 929 7.40 -8.32 -23.54
C GLY A 929 8.44 -8.59 -24.62
N ASP A 930 8.01 -9.16 -25.75
CA ASP A 930 8.78 -9.37 -26.97
C ASP A 930 8.89 -8.12 -27.86
N GLY A 931 8.60 -6.95 -27.28
CA GLY A 931 8.66 -5.63 -27.92
C GLY A 931 9.79 -4.73 -27.42
N HIS A 932 10.80 -5.30 -26.75
CA HIS A 932 11.86 -4.52 -26.13
C HIS A 932 12.85 -3.90 -27.11
N THR A 933 13.11 -2.59 -26.96
CA THR A 933 14.01 -1.83 -27.84
C THR A 933 15.03 -0.98 -27.08
N ASP A 934 16.21 -0.81 -27.67
CA ASP A 934 17.25 0.08 -27.15
C ASP A 934 17.26 1.42 -27.89
N PRO A 935 17.43 2.57 -27.20
CA PRO A 935 17.65 3.85 -27.87
C PRO A 935 19.01 3.85 -28.57
N VAL A 936 19.02 4.23 -29.84
CA VAL A 936 20.21 4.25 -30.69
C VAL A 936 20.35 5.56 -31.45
N THR A 937 21.56 5.83 -31.94
CA THR A 937 21.81 6.86 -32.95
C THR A 937 22.46 6.20 -34.15
N VAL A 938 21.73 6.15 -35.26
CA VAL A 938 22.18 5.48 -36.50
C VAL A 938 21.94 6.39 -37.70
N GLY A 939 22.89 6.41 -38.64
CA GLY A 939 22.82 7.32 -39.80
C GLY A 939 22.69 8.81 -39.43
N GLY A 940 23.12 9.21 -38.24
CA GLY A 940 23.02 10.59 -37.73
C GLY A 940 21.64 11.01 -37.20
N ARG A 941 20.70 10.08 -37.02
CA ARG A 941 19.39 10.33 -36.38
C ARG A 941 19.20 9.43 -35.16
N SER A 942 18.48 9.92 -34.18
CA SER A 942 18.01 9.12 -33.05
C SER A 942 16.88 8.19 -33.49
N GLY A 943 16.77 7.06 -32.80
CA GLY A 943 15.71 6.08 -32.99
C GLY A 943 15.76 5.03 -31.88
N ARG A 944 14.93 3.99 -32.02
CA ARG A 944 14.96 2.81 -31.16
C ARG A 944 15.13 1.56 -32.00
N SER A 945 15.88 0.59 -31.48
CA SER A 945 16.21 -0.65 -32.21
C SER A 945 15.74 -1.89 -31.46
N THR A 946 15.10 -2.81 -32.17
CA THR A 946 14.71 -4.13 -31.64
C THR A 946 15.92 -4.88 -31.09
N THR A 947 15.73 -5.59 -29.98
CA THR A 947 16.76 -6.44 -29.34
C THR A 947 16.60 -7.92 -29.72
N ASP A 948 17.62 -8.74 -29.45
CA ASP A 948 17.59 -10.18 -29.74
C ASP A 948 16.46 -10.88 -28.97
N GLY A 949 15.54 -11.53 -29.70
CA GLY A 949 14.36 -12.18 -29.12
C GLY A 949 13.12 -11.29 -29.01
N SER A 950 13.23 -10.00 -29.34
CA SER A 950 12.14 -9.02 -29.28
C SER A 950 11.89 -8.37 -30.64
N PRO A 951 11.22 -9.06 -31.58
CA PRO A 951 11.07 -8.60 -32.96
C PRO A 951 9.95 -7.57 -33.15
N PHE A 952 9.26 -7.13 -32.10
CA PHE A 952 8.11 -6.24 -32.20
C PHE A 952 8.38 -4.84 -31.64
N GLU A 953 7.56 -3.88 -32.04
CA GLU A 953 7.48 -2.54 -31.45
C GLU A 953 5.99 -2.18 -31.36
N TYR A 954 5.46 -1.91 -30.16
CA TYR A 954 4.02 -1.77 -29.90
C TYR A 954 3.59 -0.30 -29.85
N PHE A 955 2.44 0.02 -30.44
CA PHE A 955 1.93 1.40 -30.51
C PHE A 955 0.42 1.47 -30.20
N ASP A 956 0.06 2.47 -29.41
CA ASP A 956 -1.28 2.75 -28.91
C ASP A 956 -1.70 4.14 -29.39
N VAL A 957 -2.77 4.23 -30.17
CA VAL A 957 -3.32 5.49 -30.68
C VAL A 957 -4.23 6.07 -29.60
N ASP A 958 -4.19 7.39 -29.40
CA ASP A 958 -5.00 8.05 -28.39
C ASP A 958 -6.51 7.78 -28.63
N ASN A 959 -7.12 7.05 -27.69
CA ASN A 959 -8.53 6.68 -27.71
C ASN A 959 -9.49 7.90 -27.78
N THR A 960 -9.03 9.10 -27.45
CA THR A 960 -9.81 10.34 -27.64
C THR A 960 -10.01 10.69 -29.11
N ILE A 961 -9.07 10.31 -30.00
CA ILE A 961 -9.17 10.53 -31.46
C ILE A 961 -9.79 9.34 -32.20
N VAL A 962 -9.68 8.14 -31.64
CA VAL A 962 -10.24 6.88 -32.20
C VAL A 962 -11.06 6.10 -31.16
N PRO A 963 -12.24 6.60 -30.72
CA PRO A 963 -12.99 6.05 -29.58
C PRO A 963 -13.69 4.69 -29.83
N GLY A 964 -13.29 3.95 -30.85
CA GLY A 964 -13.89 2.70 -31.30
C GLY A 964 -14.75 2.86 -32.55
N GLY A 965 -14.43 2.07 -33.58
CA GLY A 965 -15.09 2.16 -34.88
C GLY A 965 -14.48 1.24 -35.93
N ALA A 966 -14.85 1.49 -37.19
CA ALA A 966 -14.22 0.88 -38.35
C ALA A 966 -13.53 1.99 -39.14
N TYR A 967 -12.21 1.93 -39.17
CA TYR A 967 -11.36 3.01 -39.66
C TYR A 967 -10.58 2.58 -40.89
N HIS A 968 -10.38 3.54 -41.78
CA HIS A 968 -9.30 3.49 -42.74
C HIS A 968 -8.12 4.25 -42.16
N ALA A 969 -7.03 3.54 -41.88
CA ALA A 969 -5.80 4.10 -41.36
C ALA A 969 -4.63 3.93 -42.33
N THR A 970 -3.67 4.84 -42.25
CA THR A 970 -2.36 4.74 -42.89
C THR A 970 -1.29 4.88 -41.82
N VAL A 971 -0.42 3.88 -41.70
CA VAL A 971 0.72 3.91 -40.77
C VAL A 971 1.99 4.07 -41.58
N THR A 972 2.74 5.12 -41.29
CA THR A 972 4.02 5.42 -41.91
C THR A 972 5.12 5.28 -40.88
N ILE A 973 6.13 4.46 -41.17
CA ILE A 973 7.30 4.26 -40.32
C ILE A 973 8.56 4.76 -41.04
N ASP A 974 9.34 5.57 -40.34
CA ASP A 974 10.71 5.88 -40.73
C ASP A 974 11.64 4.83 -40.09
N TYR A 975 12.36 4.08 -40.92
CA TYR A 975 13.25 3.01 -40.49
C TYR A 975 14.65 3.16 -41.09
N TYR A 976 15.65 2.64 -40.39
CA TYR A 976 17.01 2.53 -40.92
C TYR A 976 17.12 1.23 -41.74
N ASP A 977 17.36 1.34 -43.05
CA ASP A 977 17.37 0.22 -43.99
C ASP A 977 18.68 -0.56 -43.95
N HIS A 978 18.89 -1.29 -42.85
CA HIS A 978 20.05 -2.16 -42.64
C HIS A 978 19.71 -3.63 -42.85
N GLY A 979 20.66 -4.39 -43.39
CA GLY A 979 20.57 -5.85 -43.41
C GLY A 979 19.48 -6.43 -44.33
N THR A 980 18.96 -7.59 -43.94
CA THR A 980 17.95 -8.36 -44.69
C THR A 980 16.67 -8.58 -43.89
N GLY A 981 15.58 -8.96 -44.56
CA GLY A 981 14.28 -9.23 -43.94
C GLY A 981 13.20 -8.24 -44.37
N SER A 982 12.20 -8.00 -43.53
CA SER A 982 11.08 -7.11 -43.84
C SER A 982 10.39 -6.54 -42.60
N TRP A 983 9.68 -5.43 -42.82
CA TRP A 983 8.75 -4.80 -41.88
C TRP A 983 7.31 -5.16 -42.24
N SER A 984 6.49 -5.51 -41.26
CA SER A 984 5.03 -5.64 -41.42
C SER A 984 4.31 -5.13 -40.18
N LEU A 985 3.02 -4.86 -40.28
CA LEU A 985 2.18 -4.56 -39.11
C LEU A 985 1.32 -5.77 -38.78
N GLN A 986 1.13 -6.01 -37.50
CA GLN A 986 -0.07 -6.67 -37.00
C GLN A 986 -0.91 -5.60 -36.32
N TYR A 987 -2.18 -5.55 -36.65
CA TYR A 987 -3.07 -4.51 -36.15
C TYR A 987 -4.42 -5.07 -35.76
N ASP A 988 -5.04 -4.30 -34.88
CA ASP A 988 -6.39 -4.51 -34.45
C ASP A 988 -7.39 -4.15 -35.55
N SER A 989 -8.11 -5.15 -36.02
CA SER A 989 -9.02 -5.08 -37.15
C SER A 989 -10.45 -5.36 -36.68
N THR A 990 -11.43 -4.87 -37.44
CA THR A 990 -12.86 -5.19 -37.20
C THR A 990 -13.18 -6.69 -37.17
N ALA A 991 -12.28 -7.55 -37.65
CA ALA A 991 -12.41 -9.01 -37.62
C ALA A 991 -11.59 -9.70 -36.51
N GLY A 992 -10.70 -8.98 -35.82
CA GLY A 992 -9.87 -9.51 -34.74
C GLY A 992 -8.50 -8.84 -34.63
N ALA A 993 -7.83 -9.10 -33.51
CA ALA A 993 -6.71 -8.31 -33.01
C ALA A 993 -5.30 -8.66 -33.51
N TYR A 994 -5.14 -9.32 -34.67
CA TYR A 994 -3.82 -9.75 -35.19
C TYR A 994 -3.78 -9.78 -36.71
N LYS A 995 -4.53 -8.88 -37.37
CA LYS A 995 -4.55 -8.87 -38.82
C LYS A 995 -3.20 -8.38 -39.35
N GLN A 996 -2.60 -9.13 -40.26
CA GLN A 996 -1.26 -8.82 -40.75
C GLN A 996 -1.30 -8.00 -42.05
N SER A 997 -0.50 -6.94 -42.13
CA SER A 997 -0.30 -6.16 -43.35
C SER A 997 0.65 -6.90 -44.32
N PRO A 998 0.62 -6.55 -45.62
CA PRO A 998 1.70 -6.94 -46.54
C PRO A 998 3.07 -6.46 -46.02
N PRO A 999 4.13 -7.28 -46.11
CA PRO A 999 5.46 -6.88 -45.66
C PRO A 999 6.18 -5.97 -46.66
N VAL A 1000 7.00 -5.06 -46.15
CA VAL A 1000 7.93 -4.20 -46.90
C VAL A 1000 9.35 -4.72 -46.68
N ALA A 1001 9.98 -5.21 -47.75
CA ALA A 1001 11.32 -5.78 -47.68
C ALA A 1001 12.40 -4.72 -47.40
N LYS A 1002 13.33 -5.06 -46.51
CA LYS A 1002 14.59 -4.32 -46.34
C LYS A 1002 15.47 -4.56 -47.56
N THR A 1003 16.16 -3.52 -48.01
CA THR A 1003 17.07 -3.59 -49.16
C THR A 1003 18.53 -3.40 -48.77
N GLY A 1004 18.82 -3.13 -47.49
CA GLY A 1004 20.17 -3.08 -46.94
C GLY A 1004 21.01 -1.93 -47.49
N THR A 1005 20.40 -0.76 -47.71
CA THR A 1005 21.10 0.42 -48.25
C THR A 1005 21.84 1.25 -47.21
N ASP A 1006 21.69 0.95 -45.91
CA ASP A 1006 22.27 1.70 -44.79
C ASP A 1006 21.88 3.19 -44.81
N THR A 1007 20.62 3.46 -45.16
CA THR A 1007 20.03 4.81 -45.16
C THR A 1007 18.66 4.81 -44.51
N TRP A 1008 18.25 5.96 -43.97
CA TRP A 1008 16.88 6.14 -43.48
C TRP A 1008 15.89 6.12 -44.65
N LYS A 1009 14.85 5.30 -44.50
CA LYS A 1009 13.76 5.12 -45.47
C LYS A 1009 12.42 5.21 -44.76
N THR A 1010 11.38 5.35 -45.56
CA THR A 1010 10.00 5.39 -45.09
C THR A 1010 9.24 4.23 -45.71
N ALA A 1011 8.47 3.52 -44.89
CA ALA A 1011 7.49 2.52 -45.33
C ALA A 1011 6.10 2.98 -44.91
N THR A 1012 5.11 2.71 -45.77
CA THR A 1012 3.71 3.08 -45.54
C THR A 1012 2.83 1.85 -45.68
N PHE A 1013 1.96 1.65 -44.69
CA PHE A 1013 1.01 0.56 -44.60
C PHE A 1013 -0.40 1.13 -44.59
N THR A 1014 -1.29 0.54 -45.41
CA THR A 1014 -2.70 0.90 -45.45
C THR A 1014 -3.53 -0.17 -44.75
N LEU A 1015 -4.36 0.27 -43.80
CA LEU A 1015 -5.25 -0.56 -43.00
C LEU A 1015 -6.69 -0.16 -43.32
N ASP A 1016 -7.40 -0.97 -44.10
CA ASP A 1016 -8.75 -0.64 -44.59
C ASP A 1016 -9.87 -0.90 -43.56
N ASP A 1017 -9.55 -1.62 -42.49
CA ASP A 1017 -10.52 -2.14 -41.50
C ASP A 1017 -9.97 -2.08 -40.08
N ALA A 1018 -9.16 -1.08 -39.76
CA ALA A 1018 -8.61 -0.88 -38.43
C ALA A 1018 -9.73 -0.61 -37.42
N ALA A 1019 -9.63 -1.19 -36.22
CA ALA A 1019 -10.59 -1.02 -35.14
C ALA A 1019 -10.02 -0.25 -33.95
N PHE A 1020 -8.70 -0.36 -33.71
CA PHE A 1020 -7.97 0.33 -32.64
C PHE A 1020 -8.72 0.31 -31.30
N HIS A 1021 -9.00 -0.91 -30.82
CA HIS A 1021 -9.68 -1.18 -29.56
C HIS A 1021 -8.71 -1.75 -28.51
N ASN A 1022 -7.41 -1.44 -28.63
CA ASN A 1022 -6.36 -1.94 -27.74
C ASN A 1022 -6.32 -3.48 -27.67
N GLY A 1023 -6.68 -4.16 -28.77
CA GLY A 1023 -6.82 -5.62 -28.82
C GLY A 1023 -5.51 -6.41 -28.97
N GLU A 1024 -4.45 -5.77 -29.45
CA GLU A 1024 -3.15 -6.42 -29.65
C GLU A 1024 -2.46 -6.69 -28.30
N ASN A 1025 -1.34 -7.43 -28.35
CA ASN A 1025 -0.48 -7.62 -27.19
C ASN A 1025 -0.11 -6.27 -26.52
N ALA A 1026 0.08 -6.30 -25.20
CA ALA A 1026 0.36 -5.13 -24.37
C ALA A 1026 -0.72 -4.01 -24.40
N GLY A 1027 -1.95 -4.35 -24.82
CA GLY A 1027 -3.05 -3.38 -24.90
C GLY A 1027 -2.82 -2.31 -25.96
N SER A 1028 -2.12 -2.67 -27.04
CA SER A 1028 -1.79 -1.79 -28.16
C SER A 1028 -2.81 -1.90 -29.29
N ASP A 1029 -2.77 -0.95 -30.22
CA ASP A 1029 -3.62 -0.92 -31.40
C ASP A 1029 -2.98 -1.60 -32.61
N PHE A 1030 -1.65 -1.51 -32.68
CA PHE A 1030 -0.85 -2.23 -33.66
C PHE A 1030 0.56 -2.44 -33.15
N ARG A 1031 1.24 -3.41 -33.76
CA ARG A 1031 2.67 -3.68 -33.56
C ARG A 1031 3.41 -3.74 -34.88
N VAL A 1032 4.57 -3.11 -34.91
CA VAL A 1032 5.51 -3.21 -36.02
C VAL A 1032 6.33 -4.48 -35.83
N ALA A 1033 6.18 -5.44 -36.72
CA ALA A 1033 6.93 -6.69 -36.73
C ALA A 1033 8.16 -6.57 -37.64
N ASN A 1034 9.33 -6.75 -37.05
CA ASN A 1034 10.61 -6.86 -37.73
C ASN A 1034 10.98 -8.34 -37.98
N SER A 1035 11.59 -8.61 -39.13
CA SER A 1035 12.15 -9.93 -39.45
C SER A 1035 13.55 -9.79 -40.01
N GLY A 1036 14.38 -10.82 -39.81
CA GLY A 1036 15.78 -10.81 -40.20
C GLY A 1036 16.66 -10.16 -39.14
N ASP A 1037 17.53 -9.23 -39.57
CA ASP A 1037 18.41 -8.49 -38.66
C ASP A 1037 17.62 -7.52 -37.78
N THR A 1038 18.24 -7.03 -36.70
CA THR A 1038 17.64 -6.01 -35.84
C THR A 1038 17.15 -4.81 -36.67
N GLY A 1039 15.97 -4.32 -36.31
CA GLY A 1039 15.30 -3.21 -36.97
C GLY A 1039 15.45 -1.96 -36.13
N THR A 1040 15.57 -0.80 -36.78
CA THR A 1040 15.59 0.50 -36.08
C THR A 1040 14.51 1.40 -36.66
N LEU A 1041 13.62 1.90 -35.81
CA LEU A 1041 12.63 2.93 -36.13
C LEU A 1041 13.06 4.29 -35.58
N GLY A 1042 12.74 5.36 -36.31
CA GLY A 1042 13.00 6.75 -35.91
C GLY A 1042 11.72 7.53 -35.67
N ARG A 1043 10.66 7.24 -36.44
CA ARG A 1043 9.36 7.86 -36.28
C ARG A 1043 8.26 6.94 -36.75
N VAL A 1044 7.14 6.95 -36.04
CA VAL A 1044 5.89 6.33 -36.47
C VAL A 1044 4.83 7.42 -36.58
N HIS A 1045 4.08 7.42 -37.68
CA HIS A 1045 2.99 8.36 -37.96
C HIS A 1045 1.76 7.58 -38.39
N VAL A 1046 0.61 7.94 -37.85
CA VAL A 1046 -0.67 7.30 -38.11
C VAL A 1046 -1.63 8.38 -38.58
N SER A 1047 -2.30 8.16 -39.70
CA SER A 1047 -3.42 8.95 -40.18
C SER A 1047 -4.67 8.08 -40.22
N VAL A 1048 -5.78 8.56 -39.64
CA VAL A 1048 -7.01 7.79 -39.47
C VAL A 1048 -8.19 8.59 -39.99
N THR A 1049 -9.08 7.91 -40.72
CA THR A 1049 -10.38 8.43 -41.16
C THR A 1049 -11.45 7.38 -40.93
N GLY A 1050 -12.67 7.81 -40.65
CA GLY A 1050 -13.80 6.90 -40.45
C GLY A 1050 -14.87 7.50 -39.56
N ASP A 1051 -15.91 6.71 -39.30
CA ASP A 1051 -16.99 7.12 -38.41
C ASP A 1051 -16.47 7.26 -36.97
N ASN A 1052 -16.94 8.29 -36.25
CA ASN A 1052 -16.55 8.61 -34.87
C ASN A 1052 -15.09 9.05 -34.65
N VAL A 1053 -14.28 9.23 -35.69
CA VAL A 1053 -12.95 9.85 -35.55
C VAL A 1053 -13.10 11.31 -35.11
N LEU A 1054 -12.37 11.69 -34.05
CA LEU A 1054 -12.19 13.10 -33.72
C LEU A 1054 -11.00 13.62 -34.53
N ALA A 1055 -11.32 14.23 -35.68
CA ALA A 1055 -10.35 14.72 -36.64
C ALA A 1055 -9.42 15.77 -36.02
N LEU A 1056 -8.20 15.41 -35.63
CA LEU A 1056 -7.18 16.32 -35.07
C LEU A 1056 -5.82 16.00 -35.67
N HIS A 1057 -5.05 17.03 -36.03
CA HIS A 1057 -3.66 16.83 -36.40
C HIS A 1057 -2.79 17.08 -35.17
N LEU A 1058 -2.39 16.01 -34.48
CA LEU A 1058 -1.56 16.11 -33.28
C LEU A 1058 -0.06 16.17 -33.63
N CYS A 1059 0.30 15.80 -34.85
CA CYS A 1059 1.67 15.81 -35.32
C CYS A 1059 2.16 17.21 -35.70
N PRO A 1060 3.35 17.64 -35.21
CA PRO A 1060 3.88 18.98 -35.49
C PRO A 1060 4.07 19.30 -36.98
N ASP A 1061 4.37 18.29 -37.81
CA ASP A 1061 4.65 18.48 -39.24
C ASP A 1061 3.41 18.47 -40.14
N ASP A 1062 2.25 18.12 -39.59
CA ASP A 1062 0.98 18.12 -40.33
C ASP A 1062 0.27 19.49 -40.27
N ALA A 1063 0.75 20.38 -39.40
CA ALA A 1063 0.31 21.77 -39.30
C ALA A 1063 0.94 22.64 -40.41
N GLY A 1064 0.49 22.40 -41.65
CA GLY A 1064 0.80 23.21 -42.84
C GLY A 1064 -0.10 24.42 -43.00
#